data_AF-A0A7X9FY53-F1
#
_entry.id   AF-A0A7X9FY53-F1
#
_cell.length_a   1.000
_cell.length_b   1.000
_cell.length_c   1.000
_cell.angle_alpha   90.00
_cell.angle_beta   90.00
_cell.angle_gamma   90.00
#
_symmetry.space_group_name_H-M   'P 1'
#
loop_
_entity.id
_entity.type
_entity.pdbx_description
1 polymer ?
#
loop_
_entity_poly.entity_id
_entity_poly.type
_entity_poly.pdbx_seq_one_letter_code
_entity_poly.pdbx_strand_id
1 'polypeptide(L)'
;MPRSEDKTREFKAYRLLVRGTVQGVGFRPFIYRLATRLSFHGYVKNVGQGVEIYLEGSPADFGRFLQALKDDLPPLARVESLDWLEVEPEGRNKFTIDRTAAGESFVFISPDIATCPECLKEIETPGERRYHYAFTNCTNCGPRYTIVNKLPYDRESTTMAGFKMCPDCQHEYENPLDRRYHAQPIACQACGPQLVLLEARTRKPVSEPLASAVRLVKQGKILAVKGLGGFHLICDPFNLQAVRRLRKIKQRKVKPLALMAKDIETVSEYAFLSRAEKDWLTSSRRPIVLLRKKKDIPGLAPQADTLGFMLPYTPLHHLLLQELRVIVATSSNRKDAPIIKDDSEIGPELSDFVLTHNREIAMRADDSVLEVVRSKPLFSRRARGFVPFPQKVPGSLQSKARVLAVGGELKNTVSIYKNGYVITSQFLGDLDDYQNFGYFLETIDHFKKLFGFKPDLVISDLQPDFRSTSYARSTGLPHFLLQHHFAHVLAPLLEHQLPPPVRVLGVSFDGYGYGDDGQAWGGEFLLAGYTGYKRYAHLDYVPLPGGDAAVREPWRMALSFLLKAGGPDYPPLKSLEPISARKKQAVRQLIEKRINTPLTSSAGRLFDAVSCLAGLAPEKIEFEAQAPVSLETAASLARPTSRAYPYLFLKDKLPYRLDFVPTIKEIIEELIRGREPGTIALKFHNTLARAILEVCLQARQEEGVDKIVLTGGVFLNRILLGRTEQLLRKNRFEVLRPVYYSPGDESLSLGQIAYGLNLTVR
;
A
#
# COMPACT_ATOMS: atom_id res chain seq x y z
N MET A 1 -10.79 25.29 70.85
CA MET A 1 -10.93 24.17 69.89
C MET A 1 -12.16 24.43 69.05
N PRO A 2 -12.20 24.06 67.75
CA PRO A 2 -11.17 23.37 66.93
C PRO A 2 -10.46 24.38 65.98
N ARG A 3 -9.13 24.35 65.82
CA ARG A 3 -8.26 23.40 65.08
C ARG A 3 -8.51 23.38 63.57
N SER A 4 -7.58 24.04 62.85
CA SER A 4 -6.96 23.61 61.59
C SER A 4 -7.61 22.44 60.85
N GLU A 5 -8.25 22.75 59.73
CA GLU A 5 -8.18 21.89 58.54
C GLU A 5 -7.46 22.69 57.46
N ASP A 6 -6.15 22.83 57.62
CA ASP A 6 -5.29 22.94 56.46
C ASP A 6 -5.46 21.60 55.73
N LYS A 7 -6.36 21.56 54.73
CA LYS A 7 -6.41 20.45 53.79
C LYS A 7 -5.08 20.49 53.04
N THR A 8 -4.05 19.91 53.62
CA THR A 8 -2.88 19.42 52.90
C THR A 8 -3.44 18.62 51.75
N ARG A 9 -3.51 19.24 50.57
CA ARG A 9 -3.88 18.55 49.34
C ARG A 9 -2.89 17.40 49.26
N GLU A 10 -3.39 16.19 49.44
CA GLU A 10 -2.59 14.98 49.34
C GLU A 10 -1.81 15.10 48.03
N PHE A 11 -0.47 15.13 48.12
CA PHE A 11 0.39 15.45 47.00
C PHE A 11 1.11 14.16 46.64
N LYS A 12 0.78 13.59 45.49
CA LYS A 12 1.31 12.29 45.05
C LYS A 12 2.12 12.46 43.78
N ALA A 13 3.02 11.51 43.54
CA ALA A 13 3.76 11.44 42.30
C ALA A 13 3.48 10.15 41.54
N TYR A 14 3.47 10.25 40.22
CA TYR A 14 3.19 9.16 39.31
C TYR A 14 4.25 9.11 38.23
N ARG A 15 4.78 7.91 37.98
CA ARG A 15 5.66 7.65 36.84
C ARG A 15 4.92 6.80 35.84
N LEU A 16 4.81 7.29 34.62
CA LEU A 16 4.10 6.67 33.51
C LEU A 16 5.09 6.34 32.39
N LEU A 17 4.88 5.20 31.74
CA LEU A 17 5.58 4.80 30.53
C LEU A 17 4.57 4.54 29.43
N VAL A 18 4.56 5.45 28.45
CA VAL A 18 3.70 5.36 27.27
C VAL A 18 4.47 4.70 26.14
N ARG A 19 3.96 3.59 25.60
CA ARG A 19 4.55 2.90 24.44
C ARG A 19 3.66 3.01 23.22
N GLY A 20 4.26 2.95 22.04
CA GLY A 20 3.61 3.06 20.73
C GLY A 20 4.22 4.15 19.85
N THR A 21 3.44 4.66 18.90
CA THR A 21 3.84 5.80 18.06
C THR A 21 3.67 7.09 18.85
N VAL A 22 4.62 7.39 19.74
CA VAL A 22 4.57 8.55 20.66
C VAL A 22 5.80 9.46 20.54
N GLN A 23 6.72 9.16 19.62
CA GLN A 23 7.88 10.01 19.34
C GLN A 23 7.76 10.63 17.94
N GLY A 24 8.23 11.88 17.77
CA GLY A 24 8.17 12.58 16.48
C GLY A 24 6.77 12.99 16.00
N VAL A 25 5.75 12.87 16.88
CA VAL A 25 4.32 13.08 16.57
C VAL A 25 3.66 14.18 17.43
N GLY A 26 4.46 15.07 18.03
CA GLY A 26 3.93 16.13 18.89
C GLY A 26 3.42 15.64 20.26
N PHE A 27 3.83 14.45 20.72
CA PHE A 27 3.40 13.88 22.00
C PHE A 27 3.96 14.61 23.23
N ARG A 28 5.29 14.82 23.34
CA ARG A 28 5.88 15.56 24.48
C ARG A 28 5.29 16.97 24.67
N PRO A 29 5.11 17.78 23.60
CA PRO A 29 4.44 19.08 23.72
C PRO A 29 2.98 18.96 24.17
N PHE A 30 2.27 17.93 23.71
CA PHE A 30 0.92 17.62 24.18
C PHE A 30 0.90 17.31 25.68
N ILE A 31 1.79 16.44 26.16
CA ILE A 31 1.91 16.11 27.58
C ILE A 31 2.26 17.34 28.41
N TYR A 32 3.18 18.19 27.94
CA TYR A 32 3.51 19.45 28.62
C TYR A 32 2.29 20.36 28.77
N ARG A 33 1.53 20.59 27.69
CA ARG A 33 0.30 21.39 27.74
C ARG A 33 -0.75 20.76 28.65
N LEU A 34 -0.90 19.44 28.59
CA LEU A 34 -1.86 18.71 29.41
C LEU A 34 -1.52 18.80 30.91
N ALA A 35 -0.26 18.55 31.26
CA ALA A 35 0.24 18.65 32.63
C ALA A 35 0.09 20.08 33.17
N THR A 36 0.46 21.09 32.37
CA THR A 36 0.32 22.51 32.75
C THR A 36 -1.15 22.90 32.93
N ARG A 37 -2.04 22.48 32.02
CA ARG A 37 -3.50 22.72 32.10
C ARG A 37 -4.12 22.13 33.38
N LEU A 38 -3.60 20.99 33.84
CA LEU A 38 -4.06 20.30 35.03
C LEU A 38 -3.19 20.60 36.28
N SER A 39 -2.32 21.62 36.22
CA SER A 39 -1.47 22.05 37.33
C SER A 39 -0.57 20.96 37.92
N PHE A 40 -0.11 20.01 37.09
CA PHE A 40 0.92 19.04 37.46
C PHE A 40 2.32 19.64 37.31
N HIS A 41 3.21 19.29 38.22
CA HIS A 41 4.66 19.50 38.09
C HIS A 41 5.33 18.21 37.63
N GLY A 42 6.58 18.28 37.17
CA GLY A 42 7.31 17.08 36.76
C GLY A 42 8.01 17.20 35.41
N TYR A 43 7.99 16.12 34.63
CA TYR A 43 8.62 16.11 33.32
C TYR A 43 8.00 15.14 32.34
N VAL A 44 8.31 15.35 31.06
CA VAL A 44 8.17 14.36 30.00
C VAL A 44 9.46 14.23 29.23
N LYS A 45 9.91 13.00 28.98
CA LYS A 45 11.11 12.71 28.17
C LYS A 45 10.91 11.49 27.29
N ASN A 46 11.62 11.45 26.16
CA ASN A 46 11.70 10.22 25.38
C ASN A 46 12.62 9.23 26.11
N VAL A 47 12.27 7.95 26.07
CA VAL A 47 13.08 6.84 26.56
C VAL A 47 13.13 5.72 25.52
N GLY A 48 13.99 4.72 25.72
CA GLY A 48 14.25 3.66 24.74
C GLY A 48 13.01 2.92 24.22
N GLN A 49 12.04 2.70 25.10
CA GLN A 49 10.82 1.94 24.81
C GLN A 49 9.58 2.82 24.56
N GLY A 50 9.68 4.16 24.60
CA GLY A 50 8.50 5.03 24.55
C GLY A 50 8.73 6.44 25.08
N VAL A 51 7.75 6.98 25.78
CA VAL A 51 7.81 8.29 26.46
C VAL A 51 7.56 8.07 27.94
N GLU A 52 8.50 8.51 28.78
CA GLU A 52 8.33 8.54 30.23
C GLU A 52 7.73 9.89 30.63
N ILE A 53 6.71 9.83 31.49
CA ILE A 53 6.06 11.01 32.08
C ILE A 53 6.18 10.87 33.59
N TYR A 54 6.60 11.93 34.25
CA TYR A 54 6.59 12.03 35.69
C TYR A 54 5.71 13.20 36.08
N LEU A 55 4.72 12.95 36.93
CA LEU A 55 3.71 13.92 37.36
C LEU A 55 3.70 13.99 38.87
N GLU A 56 3.84 15.19 39.43
CA GLU A 56 3.58 15.49 40.83
C GLU A 56 2.37 16.41 40.92
N GLY A 57 1.38 16.04 41.72
CA GLY A 57 0.17 16.86 41.87
C GLY A 57 -0.94 16.20 42.67
N SER A 58 -2.14 16.74 42.51
CA SER A 58 -3.35 16.26 43.18
C SER A 58 -3.78 14.88 42.64
N PRO A 59 -4.00 13.86 43.48
CA PRO A 59 -4.52 12.55 43.09
C PRO A 59 -5.87 12.64 42.36
N ALA A 60 -6.71 13.62 42.74
CA ALA A 60 -8.00 13.87 42.08
C ALA A 60 -7.84 14.29 40.62
N ASP A 61 -6.68 14.83 40.24
CA ASP A 61 -6.40 15.31 38.88
C ASP A 61 -5.74 14.23 38.02
N PHE A 62 -5.20 13.19 38.64
CA PHE A 62 -4.51 12.11 37.93
C PHE A 62 -5.47 11.31 37.05
N GLY A 63 -6.66 11.00 37.56
CA GLY A 63 -7.73 10.38 36.77
C GLY A 63 -8.13 11.23 35.56
N ARG A 64 -8.19 12.56 35.72
CA ARG A 64 -8.46 13.52 34.63
C ARG A 64 -7.32 13.55 33.60
N PHE A 65 -6.08 13.49 34.06
CA PHE A 65 -4.92 13.40 33.18
C PHE A 65 -4.96 12.13 32.33
N LEU A 66 -5.21 10.97 32.93
CA LEU A 66 -5.29 9.70 32.20
C LEU A 66 -6.43 9.69 31.17
N GLN A 67 -7.57 10.29 31.50
CA GLN A 67 -8.70 10.40 30.56
C GLN A 67 -8.37 11.33 29.39
N ALA A 68 -7.88 12.54 29.68
CA ALA A 68 -7.48 13.50 28.64
C ALA A 68 -6.32 12.99 27.78
N LEU A 69 -5.39 12.22 28.35
CA LEU A 69 -4.31 11.57 27.58
C LEU A 69 -4.86 10.59 26.53
N LYS A 70 -6.03 9.97 26.77
CA LYS A 70 -6.69 9.09 25.79
C LYS A 70 -7.51 9.87 24.77
N ASP A 71 -8.23 10.90 25.22
CA ASP A 71 -9.21 11.62 24.40
C ASP A 71 -8.58 12.68 23.49
N ASP A 72 -7.51 13.33 23.96
CA ASP A 72 -6.90 14.50 23.31
C ASP A 72 -5.59 14.16 22.56
N LEU A 73 -5.36 12.88 22.21
CA LEU A 73 -4.12 12.46 21.57
C LEU A 73 -3.81 13.28 20.30
N PRO A 74 -2.54 13.66 20.08
CA PRO A 74 -2.14 14.23 18.80
C PRO A 74 -2.58 13.32 17.63
N PRO A 75 -2.96 13.86 16.46
CA PRO A 75 -3.55 13.07 15.37
C PRO A 75 -2.67 11.92 14.85
N LEU A 76 -1.36 12.02 15.07
CA LEU A 76 -0.36 11.04 14.65
C LEU A 76 0.11 10.14 15.79
N ALA A 77 -0.27 10.46 17.02
CA ALA A 77 0.08 9.66 18.18
C ALA A 77 -0.82 8.44 18.29
N ARG A 78 -0.22 7.29 18.58
CA ARG A 78 -0.94 6.06 18.90
C ARG A 78 -0.33 5.43 20.13
N VAL A 79 -1.09 5.44 21.21
CA VAL A 79 -0.73 4.76 22.46
C VAL A 79 -1.10 3.30 22.34
N GLU A 80 -0.12 2.41 22.48
CA GLU A 80 -0.32 0.96 22.51
C GLU A 80 -0.47 0.43 23.93
N SER A 81 0.37 0.94 24.84
CA SER A 81 0.25 0.65 26.27
C SER A 81 0.63 1.89 27.08
N LEU A 82 0.03 1.95 28.26
CA LEU A 82 0.25 2.98 29.25
C LEU A 82 0.38 2.27 30.59
N ASP A 83 1.63 2.08 31.03
CA ASP A 83 1.90 1.58 32.36
C ASP A 83 2.16 2.77 33.27
N TRP A 84 1.73 2.68 34.52
CA TRP A 84 2.06 3.69 35.51
C TRP A 84 2.13 3.10 36.91
N LEU A 85 2.90 3.75 37.77
CA LEU A 85 2.99 3.44 39.18
C LEU A 85 3.07 4.74 40.01
N GLU A 86 2.53 4.68 41.22
CA GLU A 86 2.71 5.71 42.23
C GLU A 86 4.15 5.64 42.76
N VAL A 87 4.79 6.80 42.91
CA VAL A 87 6.19 6.96 43.35
C VAL A 87 6.28 8.09 44.37
N GLU A 88 7.43 8.19 45.04
CA GLU A 88 7.70 9.31 45.94
C GLU A 88 7.87 10.64 45.16
N PRO A 89 7.34 11.76 45.68
CA PRO A 89 7.56 13.09 45.09
C PRO A 89 9.05 13.50 45.10
N GLU A 90 9.54 14.02 43.97
CA GLU A 90 10.90 14.57 43.79
C GLU A 90 10.97 16.06 44.15
N GLY A 91 9.82 16.71 44.42
CA GLY A 91 9.72 18.10 44.85
C GLY A 91 9.87 19.10 43.69
N ARG A 92 9.39 18.76 42.50
CA ARG A 92 9.51 19.65 41.33
C ARG A 92 8.50 20.79 41.40
N ASN A 93 8.95 22.00 41.04
CA ASN A 93 8.14 23.22 41.10
C ASN A 93 7.50 23.61 39.75
N LYS A 94 7.80 22.88 38.67
CA LYS A 94 7.28 23.12 37.33
C LYS A 94 7.28 21.84 36.50
N PHE A 95 6.46 21.81 35.46
CA PHE A 95 6.53 20.77 34.45
C PHE A 95 7.54 21.14 33.36
N THR A 96 8.35 20.18 32.90
CA THR A 96 9.43 20.41 31.94
C THR A 96 9.48 19.34 30.85
N ILE A 97 10.03 19.67 29.69
CA ILE A 97 10.32 18.68 28.65
C ILE A 97 11.81 18.37 28.75
N ASP A 98 12.13 17.25 29.40
CA ASP A 98 13.51 16.88 29.71
C ASP A 98 14.21 16.30 28.47
N ARG A 99 15.54 16.51 28.37
CA ARG A 99 16.36 15.99 27.27
C ARG A 99 16.40 14.45 27.32
N THR A 100 16.31 13.83 26.14
CA THR A 100 16.46 12.39 25.97
C THR A 100 17.88 11.97 26.35
N ALA A 101 18.04 11.00 27.26
CA ALA A 101 19.34 10.36 27.49
C ALA A 101 19.70 9.47 26.28
N ALA A 102 20.96 9.51 25.83
CA ALA A 102 21.45 8.69 24.72
C ALA A 102 21.53 7.20 25.12
N GLY A 103 20.41 6.50 25.08
CA GLY A 103 20.34 5.03 25.17
C GLY A 103 20.00 4.40 23.82
N GLU A 104 20.17 3.08 23.71
CA GLU A 104 19.75 2.29 22.54
C GLU A 104 18.22 2.30 22.39
N SER A 105 17.67 3.40 21.86
CA SER A 105 16.24 3.57 21.62
C SER A 105 15.88 3.11 20.21
N PHE A 106 15.00 2.12 20.08
CA PHE A 106 14.37 1.81 18.79
C PHE A 106 13.22 2.80 18.57
N VAL A 107 13.53 3.93 17.95
CA VAL A 107 12.58 5.02 17.70
C VAL A 107 11.87 4.79 16.38
N PHE A 108 10.54 4.82 16.39
CA PHE A 108 9.75 4.80 15.16
C PHE A 108 9.66 6.20 14.54
N ILE A 109 9.72 6.23 13.22
CA ILE A 109 9.41 7.43 12.44
C ILE A 109 7.97 7.35 11.93
N SER A 110 7.23 8.46 12.04
CA SER A 110 5.91 8.58 11.44
C SER A 110 5.99 8.53 9.91
N PRO A 111 4.97 8.01 9.23
CA PRO A 111 4.78 8.24 7.80
C PRO A 111 4.71 9.73 7.45
N ASP A 112 4.83 10.05 6.16
CA ASP A 112 4.49 11.39 5.65
C ASP A 112 3.00 11.65 5.72
N ILE A 113 2.62 12.84 6.18
CA ILE A 113 1.24 13.19 6.48
C ILE A 113 0.83 14.46 5.75
N ALA A 114 -0.40 14.47 5.25
CA ALA A 114 -0.97 15.62 4.56
C ALA A 114 -1.07 16.86 5.45
N THR A 115 -0.99 18.04 4.84
CA THR A 115 -1.17 19.34 5.52
C THR A 115 -2.41 19.32 6.42
N CYS A 116 -2.25 19.68 7.70
CA CYS A 116 -3.37 19.75 8.62
C CYS A 116 -4.24 20.99 8.34
N PRO A 117 -5.52 21.02 8.79
CA PRO A 117 -6.42 22.15 8.58
C PRO A 117 -5.85 23.49 9.05
N GLU A 118 -5.14 23.47 10.17
CA GLU A 118 -4.50 24.62 10.80
C GLU A 118 -3.36 25.24 9.97
N CYS A 119 -2.55 24.39 9.31
CA CYS A 119 -1.53 24.86 8.37
C CYS A 119 -2.14 25.27 7.03
N LEU A 120 -3.23 24.63 6.60
CA LEU A 120 -3.96 25.01 5.39
C LEU A 120 -4.57 26.41 5.55
N LYS A 121 -5.21 26.69 6.68
CA LYS A 121 -5.76 28.02 6.99
C LYS A 121 -4.67 29.11 6.95
N GLU A 122 -3.49 28.85 7.51
CA GLU A 122 -2.38 29.81 7.52
C GLU A 122 -1.85 30.14 6.12
N ILE A 123 -1.76 29.15 5.21
CA ILE A 123 -1.32 29.45 3.84
C ILE A 123 -2.41 30.17 3.03
N GLU A 124 -3.67 30.12 3.45
CA GLU A 124 -4.82 30.75 2.77
C GLU A 124 -5.21 32.12 3.35
N THR A 125 -4.66 32.52 4.51
CA THR A 125 -5.05 33.75 5.19
C THR A 125 -4.08 34.90 4.88
N PRO A 126 -4.51 35.97 4.18
CA PRO A 126 -3.68 37.14 3.96
C PRO A 126 -3.21 37.77 5.28
N GLY A 127 -1.95 38.20 5.34
CA GLY A 127 -1.34 38.77 6.54
C GLY A 127 -0.65 37.74 7.46
N GLU A 128 -0.94 36.44 7.31
CA GLU A 128 -0.16 35.40 7.97
C GLU A 128 1.25 35.31 7.40
N ARG A 129 2.23 35.04 8.26
CA ARG A 129 3.65 34.98 7.88
C ARG A 129 3.97 33.90 6.84
N ARG A 130 3.14 32.86 6.78
CA ARG A 130 3.25 31.76 5.81
C ARG A 130 2.15 31.77 4.75
N TYR A 131 1.49 32.92 4.54
CA TYR A 131 0.56 33.10 3.43
C TYR A 131 1.22 32.68 2.11
N HIS A 132 0.55 31.81 1.35
CA HIS A 132 1.03 31.21 0.10
C HIS A 132 2.39 30.49 0.17
N TYR A 133 2.84 30.06 1.37
CA TYR A 133 4.10 29.33 1.50
C TYR A 133 3.94 27.82 1.23
N ALA A 134 4.62 27.32 0.19
CA ALA A 134 4.45 25.96 -0.34
C ALA A 134 5.02 24.81 0.52
N PHE A 135 5.70 25.13 1.63
CA PHE A 135 6.36 24.14 2.50
C PHE A 135 5.89 24.19 3.96
N THR A 136 4.83 24.94 4.24
CA THR A 136 4.23 25.06 5.57
C THR A 136 3.91 23.68 6.16
N ASN A 137 4.37 23.48 7.39
CA ASN A 137 4.06 22.31 8.19
C ASN A 137 4.07 22.66 9.69
N CYS A 138 3.67 21.70 10.51
CA CYS A 138 3.78 21.73 11.96
C CYS A 138 4.11 20.32 12.50
N THR A 139 4.13 20.15 13.81
CA THR A 139 4.38 18.84 14.45
C THR A 139 3.36 17.76 14.04
N ASN A 140 2.15 18.16 13.64
CA ASN A 140 1.04 17.25 13.30
C ASN A 140 0.94 16.90 11.81
N CYS A 141 1.76 17.48 10.92
CA CYS A 141 1.67 17.23 9.48
C CYS A 141 2.99 17.42 8.74
N GLY A 142 2.97 17.15 7.43
CA GLY A 142 4.09 17.36 6.52
C GLY A 142 4.99 16.13 6.37
N PRO A 143 6.14 16.31 5.71
CA PRO A 143 7.06 15.21 5.43
C PRO A 143 7.73 14.68 6.69
N ARG A 144 8.00 13.39 6.69
CA ARG A 144 8.71 12.65 7.73
C ARG A 144 9.66 11.67 7.05
N TYR A 145 9.18 10.48 6.69
CA TYR A 145 9.99 9.43 6.06
C TYR A 145 10.77 9.93 4.85
N THR A 146 10.15 10.71 3.96
CA THR A 146 10.80 11.14 2.71
C THR A 146 11.89 12.19 2.89
N ILE A 147 12.11 12.71 4.10
CA ILE A 147 13.14 13.73 4.38
C ILE A 147 14.15 13.31 5.43
N VAL A 148 14.01 12.15 6.07
CA VAL A 148 14.92 11.72 7.14
C VAL A 148 16.04 10.87 6.57
N ASN A 149 17.28 11.22 6.90
CA ASN A 149 18.47 10.49 6.48
C ASN A 149 18.88 9.42 7.51
N LYS A 150 18.72 9.72 8.80
CA LYS A 150 19.05 8.82 9.91
C LYS A 150 18.25 9.18 11.17
N LEU A 151 18.19 8.26 12.12
CA LEU A 151 17.68 8.52 13.47
C LEU A 151 18.84 8.87 14.43
N PRO A 152 18.60 9.63 15.52
CA PRO A 152 17.32 10.18 15.99
C PRO A 152 16.73 11.26 15.07
N TYR A 153 15.40 11.44 15.11
CA TYR A 153 14.69 12.42 14.28
C TYR A 153 14.96 13.84 14.76
N ASP A 154 15.95 14.47 14.14
CA ASP A 154 16.37 15.85 14.38
C ASP A 154 16.64 16.57 13.05
N ARG A 155 16.53 17.90 13.04
CA ARG A 155 16.66 18.72 11.83
C ARG A 155 17.96 18.43 11.08
N GLU A 156 19.08 18.31 11.79
CA GLU A 156 20.41 18.01 11.23
C GLU A 156 20.49 16.63 10.55
N SER A 157 19.62 15.71 10.93
CA SER A 157 19.52 14.36 10.34
C SER A 157 18.45 14.28 9.24
N THR A 158 18.01 15.42 8.72
CA THR A 158 17.02 15.52 7.64
C THR A 158 17.52 16.34 6.45
N THR A 159 16.79 16.32 5.34
CA THR A 159 17.03 17.22 4.20
C THR A 159 16.76 18.70 4.50
N MET A 160 16.34 19.03 5.74
CA MET A 160 16.21 20.41 6.23
C MET A 160 17.49 20.95 6.87
N ALA A 161 18.54 20.14 7.02
CA ALA A 161 19.80 20.52 7.66
C ALA A 161 20.46 21.75 7.01
N GLY A 162 20.36 21.88 5.69
CA GLY A 162 20.91 23.03 4.94
C GLY A 162 20.14 24.35 5.11
N PHE A 163 18.97 24.34 5.76
CA PHE A 163 18.11 25.51 5.93
C PHE A 163 18.19 26.04 7.36
N LYS A 164 18.99 27.07 7.61
CA LYS A 164 19.11 27.69 8.94
C LYS A 164 17.83 28.44 9.31
N MET A 165 17.24 28.17 10.47
CA MET A 165 16.03 28.85 10.93
C MET A 165 16.26 30.35 11.12
N CYS A 166 15.32 31.19 10.66
CA CYS A 166 15.29 32.62 11.00
C CYS A 166 14.86 32.82 12.46
N PRO A 167 15.10 34.00 13.07
CA PRO A 167 14.77 34.26 14.48
C PRO A 167 13.32 33.91 14.86
N ASP A 168 12.36 34.27 14.02
CA ASP A 168 10.95 33.97 14.27
C ASP A 168 10.62 32.47 14.20
N CYS A 169 11.23 31.72 13.27
CA CYS A 169 11.05 30.26 13.23
C CYS A 169 11.73 29.60 14.44
N GLN A 170 12.87 30.12 14.87
CA GLN A 170 13.54 29.65 16.08
C GLN A 170 12.64 29.86 17.31
N HIS A 171 12.02 31.05 17.42
CA HIS A 171 11.10 31.36 18.50
C HIS A 171 9.91 30.39 18.57
N GLU A 172 9.25 30.12 17.45
CA GLU A 172 8.17 29.12 17.37
C GLU A 172 8.67 27.68 17.66
N TYR A 173 9.90 27.35 17.22
CA TYR A 173 10.50 26.04 17.45
C TYR A 173 10.81 25.78 18.93
N GLU A 174 11.18 26.82 19.67
CA GLU A 174 11.57 26.76 21.10
C GLU A 174 10.41 27.01 22.06
N ASN A 175 9.31 27.61 21.62
CA ASN A 175 8.15 27.92 22.44
C ASN A 175 7.20 26.70 22.61
N PRO A 176 7.09 26.07 23.81
CA PRO A 176 6.26 24.88 24.03
C PRO A 176 4.75 25.08 23.81
N LEU A 177 4.29 26.33 23.81
CA LEU A 177 2.90 26.70 23.55
C LEU A 177 2.60 26.82 22.05
N ASP A 178 3.63 26.93 21.21
CA ASP A 178 3.45 26.97 19.75
C ASP A 178 3.20 25.56 19.18
N ARG A 179 2.35 25.48 18.17
CA ARG A 179 2.07 24.21 17.44
C ARG A 179 3.30 23.65 16.71
N ARG A 180 4.32 24.49 16.50
CA ARG A 180 5.57 24.17 15.81
C ARG A 180 6.75 23.93 16.75
N TYR A 181 6.49 23.87 18.05
CA TYR A 181 7.50 23.48 19.02
C TYR A 181 8.14 22.12 18.66
N HIS A 182 9.46 22.11 18.45
CA HIS A 182 10.21 20.96 17.91
C HIS A 182 9.68 20.37 16.58
N ALA A 183 9.00 21.18 15.75
CA ALA A 183 8.72 20.79 14.37
C ALA A 183 10.04 20.81 13.58
N GLN A 184 10.71 19.67 13.46
CA GLN A 184 12.00 19.55 12.77
C GLN A 184 12.01 20.16 11.34
N PRO A 185 10.94 20.06 10.53
CA PRO A 185 10.90 20.66 9.21
C PRO A 185 10.28 22.07 9.18
N ILE A 186 10.20 22.78 10.31
CA ILE A 186 9.73 24.16 10.36
C ILE A 186 10.54 25.05 9.42
N ALA A 187 9.83 25.90 8.67
CA ALA A 187 10.42 26.94 7.85
C ALA A 187 9.37 28.01 7.50
N CYS A 188 9.82 29.10 6.89
CA CYS A 188 8.98 30.13 6.27
C CYS A 188 9.66 30.64 4.98
N GLN A 189 9.06 31.64 4.32
CA GLN A 189 9.60 32.22 3.09
C GLN A 189 11.04 32.77 3.25
N ALA A 190 11.43 33.22 4.45
CA ALA A 190 12.74 33.82 4.69
C ALA A 190 13.88 32.80 4.88
N CYS A 191 13.59 31.61 5.41
CA CYS A 191 14.62 30.64 5.82
C CYS A 191 14.50 29.27 5.14
N GLY A 192 13.38 29.02 4.47
CA GLY A 192 13.02 27.70 3.99
C GLY A 192 13.27 27.45 2.51
N PRO A 193 12.83 26.26 2.05
CA PRO A 193 12.86 25.92 0.65
C PRO A 193 12.08 26.91 -0.22
N GLN A 194 12.56 27.08 -1.46
CA GLN A 194 12.01 28.00 -2.46
C GLN A 194 11.53 27.23 -3.68
N LEU A 195 10.40 27.67 -4.25
CA LEU A 195 9.89 27.13 -5.50
C LEU A 195 10.60 27.78 -6.69
N VAL A 196 10.89 26.97 -7.70
CA VAL A 196 11.39 27.44 -9.00
C VAL A 196 10.64 26.71 -10.10
N LEU A 197 10.22 27.45 -11.13
CA LEU A 197 9.67 26.89 -12.35
C LEU A 197 10.75 26.99 -13.43
N LEU A 198 11.07 25.87 -14.06
CA LEU A 198 12.11 25.78 -15.09
C LEU A 198 11.48 25.32 -16.41
N GLU A 199 11.92 25.88 -17.53
CA GLU A 199 11.66 25.25 -18.82
C GLU A 199 12.46 23.93 -18.93
N ALA A 200 11.83 22.82 -19.31
CA ALA A 200 12.46 21.51 -19.22
C ALA A 200 13.67 21.34 -20.15
N ARG A 201 13.69 22.02 -21.30
CA ARG A 201 14.79 21.93 -22.27
C ARG A 201 15.97 22.83 -21.91
N THR A 202 15.73 24.11 -21.65
CA THR A 202 16.81 25.08 -21.41
C THR A 202 17.20 25.22 -19.94
N ARG A 203 16.38 24.68 -19.01
CA ARG A 203 16.50 24.89 -17.56
C ARG A 203 16.47 26.37 -17.15
N LYS A 204 15.98 27.26 -18.01
CA LYS A 204 15.83 28.67 -17.67
C LYS A 204 14.68 28.86 -16.68
N PRO A 205 14.86 29.68 -15.62
CA PRO A 205 13.80 29.97 -14.68
C PRO A 205 12.72 30.84 -15.30
N VAL A 206 11.48 30.61 -14.88
CA VAL A 206 10.30 31.39 -15.22
C VAL A 206 9.85 32.18 -13.99
N SER A 207 9.53 33.47 -14.18
CA SER A 207 9.03 34.33 -13.09
C SER A 207 7.66 33.84 -12.59
N GLU A 208 7.36 34.17 -11.32
CA GLU A 208 6.11 33.80 -10.65
C GLU A 208 5.81 32.28 -10.76
N PRO A 209 6.64 31.41 -10.15
CA PRO A 209 6.67 29.98 -10.46
C PRO A 209 5.30 29.31 -10.31
N LEU A 210 4.54 29.66 -9.28
CA LEU A 210 3.21 29.11 -9.02
C LEU A 210 2.17 29.59 -10.04
N ALA A 211 2.03 30.92 -10.24
CA ALA A 211 1.04 31.49 -11.15
C ALA A 211 1.32 31.07 -12.60
N SER A 212 2.59 31.07 -13.02
CA SER A 212 3.02 30.57 -14.32
C SER A 212 2.71 29.09 -14.50
N ALA A 213 2.93 28.25 -13.47
CA ALA A 213 2.59 26.83 -13.56
C ALA A 213 1.08 26.61 -13.79
N VAL A 214 0.22 27.32 -13.08
CA VAL A 214 -1.24 27.27 -13.28
C VAL A 214 -1.62 27.69 -14.71
N ARG A 215 -1.08 28.82 -15.20
CA ARG A 215 -1.32 29.29 -16.58
C ARG A 215 -0.91 28.25 -17.62
N LEU A 216 0.26 27.64 -17.47
CA LEU A 216 0.81 26.66 -18.42
C LEU A 216 -0.03 25.37 -18.45
N VAL A 217 -0.50 24.88 -17.30
CA VAL A 217 -1.39 23.71 -17.26
C VAL A 217 -2.72 24.02 -17.97
N LYS A 218 -3.32 25.20 -17.71
CA LYS A 218 -4.53 25.67 -18.42
C LYS A 218 -4.32 25.78 -19.93
N GLN A 219 -3.09 26.05 -20.39
CA GLN A 219 -2.70 26.07 -21.80
C GLN A 219 -2.42 24.67 -22.39
N GLY A 220 -2.62 23.59 -21.64
CA GLY A 220 -2.41 22.22 -22.10
C GLY A 220 -0.95 21.76 -22.07
N LYS A 221 -0.06 22.45 -21.35
CA LYS A 221 1.31 22.00 -21.10
C LYS A 221 1.34 20.88 -20.06
N ILE A 222 2.36 20.04 -20.14
CA ILE A 222 2.64 18.98 -19.16
C ILE A 222 3.77 19.45 -18.25
N LEU A 223 3.52 19.46 -16.95
CA LEU A 223 4.50 19.88 -15.95
C LEU A 223 4.98 18.67 -15.14
N ALA A 224 6.29 18.60 -14.86
CA ALA A 224 6.81 17.77 -13.78
C ALA A 224 6.81 18.59 -12.49
N VAL A 225 6.08 18.14 -11.46
CA VAL A 225 5.95 18.86 -10.17
C VAL A 225 6.58 18.05 -9.06
N LYS A 226 7.57 18.62 -8.37
CA LYS A 226 8.25 17.97 -7.23
C LYS A 226 7.33 17.91 -6.02
N GLY A 227 6.94 16.70 -5.63
CA GLY A 227 6.09 16.41 -4.48
C GLY A 227 6.89 16.03 -3.22
N LEU A 228 6.27 15.27 -2.31
CA LEU A 228 6.94 14.81 -1.08
C LEU A 228 7.88 13.63 -1.31
N GLY A 229 7.43 12.62 -2.06
CA GLY A 229 8.15 11.35 -2.28
C GLY A 229 8.66 11.15 -3.70
N GLY A 230 8.53 12.16 -4.55
CA GLY A 230 9.01 12.16 -5.93
C GLY A 230 8.25 13.19 -6.78
N PHE A 231 8.50 13.19 -8.09
CA PHE A 231 7.79 14.06 -9.03
C PHE A 231 6.48 13.45 -9.53
N HIS A 232 5.48 14.31 -9.77
CA HIS A 232 4.29 13.99 -10.56
C HIS A 232 4.40 14.60 -11.96
N LEU A 233 3.86 13.92 -12.97
CA LEU A 233 3.49 14.54 -14.23
C LEU A 233 2.05 15.03 -14.14
N ILE A 234 1.87 16.33 -14.38
CA ILE A 234 0.62 17.05 -14.24
C ILE A 234 0.19 17.67 -15.56
N CYS A 235 -1.08 17.52 -15.90
CA CYS A 235 -1.71 18.23 -17.02
C CYS A 235 -3.21 18.43 -16.77
N ASP A 236 -3.83 19.28 -17.58
CA ASP A 236 -5.29 19.43 -17.58
C ASP A 236 -5.96 18.14 -18.08
N PRO A 237 -6.83 17.50 -17.28
CA PRO A 237 -7.54 16.27 -17.66
C PRO A 237 -8.59 16.50 -18.75
N PHE A 238 -9.04 17.74 -18.97
CA PHE A 238 -10.03 18.09 -19.99
C PHE A 238 -9.40 18.49 -21.32
N ASN A 239 -8.08 18.68 -21.35
CA ASN A 239 -7.32 18.86 -22.59
C ASN A 239 -6.92 17.50 -23.18
N LEU A 240 -7.72 17.01 -24.13
CA LEU A 240 -7.51 15.71 -24.77
C LEU A 240 -6.13 15.57 -25.44
N GLN A 241 -5.58 16.66 -26.00
CA GLN A 241 -4.25 16.64 -26.61
C GLN A 241 -3.15 16.46 -25.56
N ALA A 242 -3.27 17.13 -24.41
CA ALA A 242 -2.35 16.98 -23.28
C ALA A 242 -2.40 15.55 -22.72
N VAL A 243 -3.60 15.00 -22.49
CA VAL A 243 -3.78 13.61 -22.02
C VAL A 243 -3.18 12.61 -23.02
N ARG A 244 -3.41 12.78 -24.32
CA ARG A 244 -2.81 11.93 -25.37
C ARG A 244 -1.28 12.03 -25.40
N ARG A 245 -0.72 13.23 -25.25
CA ARG A 245 0.74 13.43 -25.14
C ARG A 245 1.30 12.75 -23.89
N LEU A 246 0.68 12.94 -22.73
CA LEU A 246 1.09 12.31 -21.48
C LEU A 246 1.07 10.78 -21.58
N ARG A 247 0.04 10.20 -22.22
CA ARG A 247 -0.01 8.75 -22.49
C ARG A 247 1.15 8.26 -23.36
N LYS A 248 1.53 9.01 -24.40
CA LYS A 248 2.69 8.70 -25.23
C LYS A 248 3.99 8.74 -24.41
N ILE A 249 4.18 9.79 -23.61
CA ILE A 249 5.34 9.94 -22.71
C ILE A 249 5.43 8.75 -21.74
N LYS A 250 4.31 8.36 -21.14
CA LYS A 250 4.22 7.23 -20.20
C LYS A 250 4.30 5.87 -20.88
N GLN A 251 4.20 5.82 -22.22
CA GLN A 251 4.02 4.58 -22.99
C GLN A 251 2.84 3.74 -22.49
N ARG A 252 1.73 4.42 -22.14
CA ARG A 252 0.50 3.81 -21.58
C ARG A 252 -0.73 4.19 -22.40
N LYS A 253 -1.27 3.26 -23.20
CA LYS A 253 -2.45 3.51 -24.04
C LYS A 253 -3.73 3.45 -23.22
N VAL A 254 -3.86 2.45 -22.33
CA VAL A 254 -5.12 2.19 -21.60
C VAL A 254 -5.00 2.20 -20.08
N LYS A 255 -3.80 2.04 -19.50
CA LYS A 255 -3.64 2.06 -18.03
C LYS A 255 -4.22 3.37 -17.45
N PRO A 256 -5.04 3.31 -16.38
CA PRO A 256 -5.64 4.50 -15.79
C PRO A 256 -4.61 5.55 -15.35
N LEU A 257 -4.95 6.82 -15.53
CA LEU A 257 -4.19 7.97 -15.00
C LEU A 257 -4.91 8.50 -13.75
N ALA A 258 -4.17 8.68 -12.67
CA ALA A 258 -4.72 9.21 -11.42
C ALA A 258 -5.01 10.72 -11.54
N LEU A 259 -6.03 11.14 -10.82
CA LEU A 259 -6.50 12.51 -10.72
C LEU A 259 -6.26 13.04 -9.31
N MET A 260 -5.93 14.33 -9.23
CA MET A 260 -5.98 15.07 -7.97
C MET A 260 -7.05 16.15 -8.09
N ALA A 261 -7.99 16.18 -7.14
CA ALA A 261 -9.07 17.15 -7.09
C ALA A 261 -8.94 18.04 -5.87
N LYS A 262 -9.39 19.29 -5.96
CA LYS A 262 -9.30 20.30 -4.90
C LYS A 262 -9.93 19.83 -3.58
N ASP A 263 -11.13 19.25 -3.67
CA ASP A 263 -11.99 18.92 -2.54
C ASP A 263 -12.95 17.77 -2.87
N ILE A 264 -13.71 17.30 -1.88
CA ILE A 264 -14.64 16.17 -2.02
C ILE A 264 -15.81 16.54 -2.93
N GLU A 265 -16.25 17.78 -2.88
CA GLU A 265 -17.32 18.35 -3.70
C GLU A 265 -16.97 18.17 -5.17
N THR A 266 -15.75 18.55 -5.56
CA THR A 266 -15.24 18.38 -6.93
C THR A 266 -15.15 16.90 -7.32
N VAL A 267 -14.72 15.99 -6.42
CA VAL A 267 -14.71 14.54 -6.72
C VAL A 267 -16.12 14.01 -7.01
N SER A 268 -17.13 14.47 -6.26
CA SER A 268 -18.52 14.02 -6.36
C SER A 268 -19.22 14.39 -7.68
N GLU A 269 -18.64 15.33 -8.42
CA GLU A 269 -19.07 15.67 -9.78
C GLU A 269 -18.76 14.53 -10.78
N TYR A 270 -17.69 13.77 -10.54
CA TYR A 270 -17.17 12.76 -11.49
C TYR A 270 -17.32 11.31 -11.02
N ALA A 271 -17.43 11.07 -9.71
CA ALA A 271 -17.49 9.74 -9.15
C ALA A 271 -18.54 9.60 -8.04
N PHE A 272 -19.04 8.38 -7.86
CA PHE A 272 -19.86 8.02 -6.72
C PHE A 272 -18.98 7.86 -5.47
N LEU A 273 -19.50 8.29 -4.32
CA LEU A 273 -18.77 8.30 -3.05
C LEU A 273 -19.63 7.72 -1.93
N SER A 274 -19.23 6.56 -1.41
CA SER A 274 -19.68 6.04 -0.13
C SER A 274 -19.01 6.77 1.04
N ARG A 275 -19.54 6.59 2.26
CA ARG A 275 -18.95 7.15 3.48
C ARG A 275 -17.50 6.71 3.67
N ALA A 276 -17.23 5.40 3.55
CA ALA A 276 -15.89 4.86 3.74
C ALA A 276 -14.89 5.37 2.70
N GLU A 277 -15.30 5.58 1.44
CA GLU A 277 -14.43 6.18 0.41
C GLU A 277 -14.11 7.65 0.73
N LYS A 278 -15.09 8.42 1.22
CA LYS A 278 -14.86 9.80 1.69
C LYS A 278 -13.88 9.83 2.84
N ASP A 279 -14.05 8.95 3.83
CA ASP A 279 -13.16 8.87 5.00
C ASP A 279 -11.70 8.58 4.60
N TRP A 280 -11.49 7.73 3.59
CA TRP A 280 -10.14 7.49 3.06
C TRP A 280 -9.57 8.69 2.29
N LEU A 281 -10.35 9.33 1.43
CA LEU A 281 -9.93 10.54 0.70
C LEU A 281 -9.57 11.70 1.63
N THR A 282 -10.32 11.86 2.73
CA THR A 282 -10.12 12.92 3.72
C THR A 282 -9.11 12.57 4.80
N SER A 283 -8.71 11.29 4.89
CA SER A 283 -7.70 10.86 5.85
C SER A 283 -6.40 11.66 5.72
N SER A 284 -5.67 11.77 6.82
CA SER A 284 -4.36 12.42 6.87
C SER A 284 -3.32 11.77 5.94
N ARG A 285 -3.60 10.55 5.44
CA ARG A 285 -2.76 9.79 4.50
C ARG A 285 -3.00 10.16 3.04
N ARG A 286 -4.18 10.67 2.68
CA ARG A 286 -4.56 11.09 1.31
C ARG A 286 -4.14 10.11 0.20
N PRO A 287 -4.55 8.82 0.25
CA PRO A 287 -4.27 7.86 -0.81
C PRO A 287 -5.04 8.20 -2.09
N ILE A 288 -4.64 7.60 -3.21
CA ILE A 288 -5.49 7.48 -4.39
C ILE A 288 -6.56 6.42 -4.09
N VAL A 289 -7.82 6.82 -4.18
CA VAL A 289 -8.98 5.94 -4.02
C VAL A 289 -9.59 5.69 -5.40
N LEU A 290 -9.76 4.42 -5.76
CA LEU A 290 -10.47 4.02 -6.99
C LEU A 290 -11.98 4.10 -6.74
N LEU A 291 -12.65 4.98 -7.47
CA LEU A 291 -14.06 5.32 -7.27
C LEU A 291 -14.86 5.00 -8.52
N ARG A 292 -16.08 4.48 -8.35
CA ARG A 292 -16.98 4.22 -9.48
C ARG A 292 -17.32 5.51 -10.22
N LYS A 293 -17.17 5.49 -11.54
CA LYS A 293 -17.49 6.62 -12.42
C LYS A 293 -18.96 7.00 -12.33
N LYS A 294 -19.21 8.30 -12.17
CA LYS A 294 -20.49 8.97 -12.42
C LYS A 294 -20.48 9.67 -13.78
N LYS A 295 -19.34 10.29 -14.12
CA LYS A 295 -19.08 10.95 -15.41
C LYS A 295 -17.71 10.51 -15.92
N ASP A 296 -17.64 10.13 -17.20
CA ASP A 296 -16.38 9.77 -17.83
C ASP A 296 -15.58 11.02 -18.21
N ILE A 297 -14.25 10.92 -18.10
CA ILE A 297 -13.32 11.91 -18.62
C ILE A 297 -12.51 11.23 -19.73
N PRO A 298 -12.71 11.61 -21.00
CA PRO A 298 -12.18 10.90 -22.15
C PRO A 298 -10.67 10.65 -22.06
N GLY A 299 -10.28 9.40 -22.23
CA GLY A 299 -8.89 8.99 -22.29
C GLY A 299 -8.19 8.84 -20.93
N LEU A 300 -8.82 9.08 -19.78
CA LEU A 300 -8.16 8.85 -18.48
C LEU A 300 -8.18 7.39 -18.03
N ALA A 301 -9.30 6.70 -18.20
CA ALA A 301 -9.46 5.30 -17.80
C ALA A 301 -10.41 4.55 -18.75
N PRO A 302 -10.06 4.40 -20.04
CA PRO A 302 -11.01 3.99 -21.10
C PRO A 302 -11.59 2.57 -20.93
N GLN A 303 -10.90 1.68 -20.21
CA GLN A 303 -11.28 0.28 -20.01
C GLN A 303 -11.72 -0.05 -18.58
N ALA A 304 -11.87 0.97 -17.73
CA ALA A 304 -12.27 0.78 -16.32
C ALA A 304 -13.59 1.49 -16.04
N ASP A 305 -14.38 0.94 -15.12
CA ASP A 305 -15.57 1.60 -14.57
C ASP A 305 -15.25 2.53 -13.39
N THR A 306 -13.96 2.71 -13.07
CA THR A 306 -13.48 3.55 -11.98
C THR A 306 -12.56 4.68 -12.44
N LEU A 307 -12.46 5.72 -11.62
CA LEU A 307 -11.44 6.77 -11.68
C LEU A 307 -10.65 6.77 -10.37
N GLY A 308 -9.33 6.88 -10.45
CA GLY A 308 -8.48 7.05 -9.27
C GLY A 308 -8.37 8.51 -8.89
N PHE A 309 -8.93 8.90 -7.75
CA PHE A 309 -8.84 10.25 -7.22
C PHE A 309 -8.02 10.29 -5.93
N MET A 310 -7.20 11.33 -5.77
CA MET A 310 -6.66 11.76 -4.48
C MET A 310 -6.98 13.23 -4.23
N LEU A 311 -6.88 13.65 -2.98
CA LEU A 311 -6.99 15.04 -2.57
C LEU A 311 -5.59 15.63 -2.33
N PRO A 312 -5.42 16.97 -2.42
CA PRO A 312 -4.16 17.63 -2.13
C PRO A 312 -3.63 17.23 -0.76
N TYR A 313 -2.33 16.95 -0.73
CA TYR A 313 -1.65 16.50 0.48
C TYR A 313 -0.40 17.33 0.83
N THR A 314 -0.06 18.33 0.02
CA THR A 314 1.00 19.31 0.34
C THR A 314 0.47 20.73 0.16
N PRO A 315 1.06 21.74 0.81
CA PRO A 315 0.69 23.13 0.58
C PRO A 315 0.80 23.51 -0.91
N LEU A 316 1.85 23.04 -1.60
CA LEU A 316 2.00 23.23 -3.06
C LEU A 316 0.79 22.71 -3.85
N HIS A 317 0.31 21.50 -3.55
CA HIS A 317 -0.85 20.94 -4.23
C HIS A 317 -2.13 21.75 -3.94
N HIS A 318 -2.32 22.21 -2.70
CA HIS A 318 -3.46 23.07 -2.36
C HIS A 318 -3.41 24.37 -3.17
N LEU A 319 -2.26 25.05 -3.21
CA LEU A 319 -2.08 26.30 -3.95
C LEU A 319 -2.31 26.12 -5.46
N LEU A 320 -1.84 25.03 -6.07
CA LEU A 320 -2.10 24.75 -7.49
C LEU A 320 -3.59 24.50 -7.77
N LEU A 321 -4.28 23.76 -6.89
CA LEU A 321 -5.66 23.35 -7.10
C LEU A 321 -6.70 24.41 -6.75
N GLN A 322 -6.32 25.49 -6.07
CA GLN A 322 -7.19 26.66 -5.87
C GLN A 322 -7.74 27.16 -7.20
N GLU A 323 -6.89 27.24 -8.23
CA GLU A 323 -7.27 27.70 -9.57
C GLU A 323 -7.54 26.58 -10.59
N LEU A 324 -6.92 25.40 -10.45
CA LEU A 324 -7.06 24.31 -11.44
C LEU A 324 -8.26 23.39 -11.17
N ARG A 325 -8.73 23.30 -9.91
CA ARG A 325 -9.80 22.39 -9.42
C ARG A 325 -9.55 20.88 -9.59
N VAL A 326 -9.14 20.40 -10.76
CA VAL A 326 -8.82 18.99 -11.06
C VAL A 326 -7.64 18.93 -12.00
N ILE A 327 -6.69 18.04 -11.70
CA ILE A 327 -5.53 17.78 -12.56
C ILE A 327 -5.29 16.29 -12.72
N VAL A 328 -4.69 15.87 -13.83
CA VAL A 328 -3.98 14.59 -13.85
C VAL A 328 -2.76 14.71 -12.95
N ALA A 329 -2.53 13.73 -12.08
CA ALA A 329 -1.36 13.67 -11.21
C ALA A 329 -0.88 12.22 -11.14
N THR A 330 0.07 11.87 -12.02
CA THR A 330 0.63 10.52 -12.10
C THR A 330 2.12 10.54 -11.77
N SER A 331 2.68 9.46 -11.24
CA SER A 331 4.11 9.32 -10.95
C SER A 331 4.98 9.66 -12.17
N SER A 332 6.17 10.23 -11.96
CA SER A 332 7.11 10.71 -12.99
C SER A 332 7.99 9.65 -13.67
N ASN A 333 7.67 8.36 -13.51
CA ASN A 333 8.46 7.26 -14.05
C ASN A 333 8.22 6.97 -15.54
N ARG A 334 9.21 6.47 -16.29
CA ARG A 334 8.88 5.75 -17.54
C ARG A 334 8.09 4.48 -17.22
N LYS A 335 7.59 3.77 -18.24
CA LYS A 335 6.84 2.53 -18.00
C LYS A 335 7.66 1.60 -17.08
N ASP A 336 7.03 1.18 -15.99
CA ASP A 336 7.53 0.24 -14.97
C ASP A 336 8.79 0.67 -14.17
N ALA A 337 9.39 1.83 -14.43
CA ALA A 337 10.52 2.37 -13.64
C ALA A 337 10.10 2.96 -12.27
N PRO A 338 11.03 3.19 -11.32
CA PRO A 338 10.74 3.89 -10.06
C PRO A 338 10.34 5.34 -10.28
N ILE A 339 9.59 5.91 -9.34
CA ILE A 339 9.31 7.35 -9.32
C ILE A 339 10.63 8.15 -9.25
N ILE A 340 10.75 9.19 -10.07
CA ILE A 340 11.92 10.06 -10.07
C ILE A 340 11.86 10.99 -8.84
N LYS A 341 12.99 11.15 -8.15
CA LYS A 341 13.09 12.05 -6.99
C LYS A 341 14.07 13.22 -7.21
N ASP A 342 15.05 13.05 -8.11
CA ASP A 342 16.11 14.02 -8.33
C ASP A 342 15.87 14.85 -9.61
N ASP A 343 16.13 16.15 -9.53
CA ASP A 343 15.87 17.12 -10.60
C ASP A 343 16.62 16.80 -11.91
N SER A 344 17.82 16.22 -11.78
CA SER A 344 18.69 15.86 -12.90
C SER A 344 18.09 14.76 -13.79
N GLU A 345 17.18 13.95 -13.25
CA GLU A 345 16.54 12.85 -13.98
C GLU A 345 15.32 13.31 -14.79
N ILE A 346 14.82 14.53 -14.58
CA ILE A 346 13.67 15.09 -15.32
C ILE A 346 14.15 15.81 -16.58
N GLY A 347 13.91 15.20 -17.74
CA GLY A 347 14.24 15.76 -19.05
C GLY A 347 13.03 16.30 -19.86
N PRO A 348 13.29 16.98 -20.99
CA PRO A 348 12.25 17.55 -21.87
C PRO A 348 11.38 16.50 -22.57
N GLU A 349 11.77 15.23 -22.56
CA GLU A 349 10.96 14.12 -23.06
C GLU A 349 9.83 13.72 -22.10
N LEU A 350 9.91 14.13 -20.83
CA LEU A 350 8.91 13.80 -19.79
C LEU A 350 7.92 14.94 -19.54
N SER A 351 8.34 16.19 -19.73
CA SER A 351 7.52 17.38 -19.43
C SER A 351 7.97 18.60 -20.24
N ASP A 352 7.06 19.57 -20.41
CA ASP A 352 7.35 20.88 -21.00
C ASP A 352 8.08 21.79 -19.99
N PHE A 353 7.69 21.73 -18.72
CA PHE A 353 8.25 22.54 -17.62
C PHE A 353 8.41 21.71 -16.34
N VAL A 354 9.30 22.14 -15.46
CA VAL A 354 9.59 21.50 -14.17
C VAL A 354 9.36 22.50 -13.05
N LEU A 355 8.31 22.28 -12.24
CA LEU A 355 8.07 23.02 -11.01
C LEU A 355 8.74 22.28 -9.85
N THR A 356 9.84 22.82 -9.35
CA THR A 356 10.71 22.15 -8.39
C THR A 356 11.04 23.03 -7.19
N HIS A 357 11.85 22.50 -6.27
CA HIS A 357 12.36 23.17 -5.08
C HIS A 357 13.69 22.58 -4.59
N ASN A 358 14.41 23.40 -3.84
CA ASN A 358 15.73 23.08 -3.28
C ASN A 358 15.71 22.21 -2.01
N ARG A 359 14.54 21.73 -1.55
CA ARG A 359 14.50 20.64 -0.56
C ARG A 359 14.68 19.30 -1.25
N GLU A 360 15.72 18.55 -0.88
CA GLU A 360 15.94 17.20 -1.37
C GLU A 360 14.92 16.20 -0.81
N ILE A 361 14.74 15.10 -1.55
CA ILE A 361 13.94 13.95 -1.16
C ILE A 361 14.93 12.84 -0.79
N ALA A 362 15.01 12.50 0.49
CA ALA A 362 15.96 11.51 1.01
C ALA A 362 15.60 10.10 0.55
N MET A 363 14.31 9.74 0.63
CA MET A 363 13.78 8.47 0.18
C MET A 363 12.51 8.70 -0.60
N ARG A 364 12.39 8.02 -1.74
CA ARG A 364 11.22 8.12 -2.60
C ARG A 364 10.05 7.31 -2.05
N ALA A 365 8.83 7.77 -2.31
CA ALA A 365 7.61 7.08 -1.91
C ALA A 365 6.48 7.42 -2.89
N ASP A 366 6.03 6.40 -3.62
CA ASP A 366 4.84 6.48 -4.47
C ASP A 366 3.57 6.80 -3.68
N ASP A 367 2.54 7.31 -4.35
CA ASP A 367 1.21 7.45 -3.75
C ASP A 367 0.58 6.08 -3.50
N SER A 368 0.08 5.85 -2.28
CA SER A 368 -0.70 4.65 -1.99
C SER A 368 -1.98 4.61 -2.83
N VAL A 369 -2.37 3.43 -3.31
CA VAL A 369 -3.58 3.21 -4.12
C VAL A 369 -4.43 2.15 -3.45
N LEU A 370 -5.70 2.45 -3.25
CA LEU A 370 -6.66 1.52 -2.68
C LEU A 370 -8.04 1.68 -3.30
N GLU A 371 -8.88 0.70 -3.06
CA GLU A 371 -10.33 0.79 -3.22
C GLU A 371 -11.02 0.36 -1.92
N VAL A 372 -12.35 0.49 -1.88
CA VAL A 372 -13.13 0.12 -0.69
C VAL A 372 -14.10 -1.01 -1.05
N VAL A 373 -13.92 -2.16 -0.40
CA VAL A 373 -14.78 -3.33 -0.56
C VAL A 373 -15.40 -3.68 0.78
N ARG A 374 -16.74 -3.64 0.85
CA ARG A 374 -17.51 -3.87 2.09
C ARG A 374 -17.02 -3.00 3.26
N SER A 375 -16.84 -1.70 3.00
CA SER A 375 -16.41 -0.68 3.97
C SER A 375 -14.99 -0.82 4.54
N LYS A 376 -14.19 -1.77 4.04
CA LYS A 376 -12.77 -1.90 4.40
C LYS A 376 -11.89 -1.65 3.17
N PRO A 377 -10.69 -1.08 3.33
CA PRO A 377 -9.77 -0.87 2.21
C PRO A 377 -9.34 -2.20 1.59
N LEU A 378 -8.95 -2.11 0.33
CA LEU A 378 -8.25 -3.12 -0.45
C LEU A 378 -7.10 -2.42 -1.17
N PHE A 379 -5.87 -2.66 -0.69
CA PHE A 379 -4.69 -1.99 -1.22
C PHE A 379 -4.24 -2.67 -2.50
N SER A 380 -4.14 -1.92 -3.59
CA SER A 380 -3.39 -2.33 -4.77
C SER A 380 -1.96 -1.83 -4.73
N ARG A 381 -1.69 -0.78 -3.95
CA ARG A 381 -0.35 -0.28 -3.66
C ARG A 381 -0.23 0.38 -2.29
N ARG A 382 0.68 -0.10 -1.44
CA ARG A 382 1.00 0.50 -0.12
C ARG A 382 2.32 1.26 -0.17
N ALA A 383 2.27 2.58 0.01
CA ALA A 383 3.45 3.45 0.01
C ALA A 383 3.24 4.71 0.89
N ARG A 384 3.25 5.92 0.31
CA ARG A 384 3.12 7.20 1.05
C ARG A 384 1.91 7.20 1.98
N GLY A 385 2.09 7.74 3.18
CA GLY A 385 1.07 7.81 4.23
C GLY A 385 0.95 6.54 5.10
N PHE A 386 1.60 5.45 4.70
CA PHE A 386 1.60 4.18 5.42
C PHE A 386 3.02 3.71 5.76
N VAL A 387 4.00 4.01 4.92
CA VAL A 387 5.40 3.64 5.17
C VAL A 387 6.11 4.72 5.98
N PRO A 388 7.00 4.35 6.92
CA PRO A 388 7.39 3.02 7.35
C PRO A 388 6.67 2.64 8.65
N PHE A 389 5.33 2.80 8.70
CA PHE A 389 4.57 2.55 9.94
C PHE A 389 4.82 1.12 10.44
N PRO A 390 5.18 0.94 11.72
CA PRO A 390 5.53 -0.37 12.27
C PRO A 390 4.28 -1.22 12.54
N GLN A 391 4.36 -2.50 12.22
CA GLN A 391 3.38 -3.52 12.57
C GLN A 391 3.92 -4.33 13.75
N LYS A 392 3.24 -4.27 14.89
CA LYS A 392 3.59 -5.12 16.05
C LYS A 392 3.35 -6.59 15.72
N VAL A 393 4.17 -7.49 16.26
CA VAL A 393 3.95 -8.94 16.14
C VAL A 393 3.30 -9.53 17.40
N PRO A 394 2.60 -10.68 17.33
CA PRO A 394 2.10 -11.38 18.49
C PRO A 394 3.22 -11.66 19.51
N GLY A 395 2.92 -11.55 20.81
CA GLY A 395 3.90 -11.75 21.88
C GLY A 395 4.63 -13.10 21.78
N SER A 396 3.90 -14.16 21.42
CA SER A 396 4.43 -15.51 21.22
C SER A 396 5.30 -15.68 19.97
N LEU A 397 5.39 -14.68 19.10
CA LEU A 397 6.27 -14.64 17.94
C LEU A 397 7.42 -13.63 18.11
N GLN A 398 7.56 -13.01 19.28
CA GLN A 398 8.68 -12.10 19.51
C GLN A 398 10.00 -12.85 19.60
N SER A 399 10.99 -12.36 18.86
CA SER A 399 12.32 -12.93 18.76
C SER A 399 13.37 -11.86 19.02
N LYS A 400 14.55 -12.27 19.50
CA LYS A 400 15.72 -11.39 19.56
C LYS A 400 16.42 -11.30 18.20
N ALA A 401 16.17 -12.24 17.29
CA ALA A 401 16.76 -12.25 15.96
C ALA A 401 16.22 -11.09 15.11
N ARG A 402 17.09 -10.52 14.29
CA ARG A 402 16.79 -9.45 13.33
C ARG A 402 16.60 -10.07 11.96
N VAL A 403 15.37 -10.12 11.47
CA VAL A 403 15.03 -10.83 10.23
C VAL A 403 14.90 -9.83 9.09
N LEU A 404 15.54 -10.11 7.96
CA LEU A 404 15.30 -9.44 6.68
C LEU A 404 14.48 -10.34 5.76
N ALA A 405 13.36 -9.85 5.25
CA ALA A 405 12.55 -10.50 4.23
C ALA A 405 12.61 -9.69 2.94
N VAL A 406 12.98 -10.34 1.83
CA VAL A 406 13.28 -9.66 0.55
C VAL A 406 12.12 -9.67 -0.45
N GLY A 407 10.99 -10.29 -0.09
CA GLY A 407 9.78 -10.33 -0.93
C GLY A 407 9.89 -11.28 -2.13
N GLY A 408 9.06 -11.03 -3.14
CA GLY A 408 9.05 -11.71 -4.45
C GLY A 408 9.83 -10.93 -5.52
N GLU A 409 9.48 -11.11 -6.80
CA GLU A 409 10.07 -10.35 -7.92
C GLU A 409 9.16 -9.21 -8.37
N LEU A 410 7.86 -9.49 -8.51
CA LEU A 410 6.86 -8.52 -8.96
C LEU A 410 6.30 -7.73 -7.78
N LYS A 411 5.94 -6.47 -8.01
CA LYS A 411 5.36 -5.56 -7.01
C LYS A 411 6.07 -5.65 -5.65
N ASN A 412 7.40 -5.67 -5.68
CA ASN A 412 8.21 -6.06 -4.53
C ASN A 412 8.08 -5.06 -3.37
N THR A 413 8.17 -5.61 -2.16
CA THR A 413 8.50 -4.87 -0.93
C THR A 413 9.54 -5.65 -0.15
N VAL A 414 10.29 -4.95 0.70
CA VAL A 414 11.17 -5.55 1.71
C VAL A 414 10.60 -5.30 3.10
N SER A 415 10.77 -6.28 4.00
CA SER A 415 10.36 -6.14 5.40
C SER A 415 11.54 -6.44 6.31
N ILE A 416 11.66 -5.67 7.39
CA ILE A 416 12.60 -5.95 8.49
C ILE A 416 11.83 -6.23 9.77
N TYR A 417 12.37 -7.10 10.60
CA TYR A 417 11.89 -7.31 11.95
C TYR A 417 12.94 -6.91 12.98
N LYS A 418 12.54 -6.12 13.97
CA LYS A 418 13.38 -5.75 15.12
C LYS A 418 12.50 -5.41 16.33
N ASN A 419 12.88 -5.90 17.51
CA ASN A 419 12.28 -5.55 18.80
C ASN A 419 10.74 -5.69 18.87
N GLY A 420 10.18 -6.75 18.27
CA GLY A 420 8.73 -6.99 18.31
C GLY A 420 7.93 -6.27 17.22
N TYR A 421 8.58 -5.60 16.26
CA TYR A 421 7.91 -4.88 15.19
C TYR A 421 8.46 -5.25 13.81
N VAL A 422 7.56 -5.29 12.84
CA VAL A 422 7.86 -5.39 11.41
C VAL A 422 7.73 -4.03 10.77
N ILE A 423 8.70 -3.67 9.94
CA ILE A 423 8.67 -2.46 9.13
C ILE A 423 8.78 -2.88 7.67
N THR A 424 7.71 -2.66 6.92
CA THR A 424 7.64 -2.96 5.49
C THR A 424 7.86 -1.69 4.68
N SER A 425 8.70 -1.80 3.64
CA SER A 425 9.00 -0.71 2.72
C SER A 425 7.79 -0.25 1.93
N GLN A 426 8.00 0.84 1.22
CA GLN A 426 7.17 1.24 0.10
C GLN A 426 7.28 0.26 -1.08
N PHE A 427 6.32 0.35 -1.98
CA PHE A 427 6.32 -0.33 -3.28
C PHE A 427 7.61 -0.06 -4.06
N LEU A 428 8.28 -1.13 -4.50
CA LEU A 428 9.56 -1.09 -5.21
C LEU A 428 9.45 -1.41 -6.71
N GLY A 429 8.27 -1.79 -7.18
CA GLY A 429 8.06 -2.18 -8.57
C GLY A 429 8.47 -3.63 -8.85
N ASP A 430 8.69 -3.92 -10.12
CA ASP A 430 9.06 -5.24 -10.61
C ASP A 430 10.58 -5.30 -10.74
N LEU A 431 11.23 -6.20 -10.00
CA LEU A 431 12.69 -6.21 -9.87
C LEU A 431 13.40 -6.64 -11.16
N ASP A 432 12.68 -7.23 -12.13
CA ASP A 432 13.25 -7.66 -13.40
C ASP A 432 13.83 -6.47 -14.20
N ASP A 433 13.28 -5.28 -13.98
CA ASP A 433 13.82 -3.98 -14.36
C ASP A 433 15.00 -3.53 -13.48
N TYR A 434 16.10 -3.13 -14.12
CA TYR A 434 17.34 -2.74 -13.42
C TYR A 434 17.15 -1.51 -12.52
N GLN A 435 16.32 -0.54 -12.92
CA GLN A 435 16.11 0.66 -12.11
C GLN A 435 15.35 0.33 -10.82
N ASN A 436 14.36 -0.57 -10.90
CA ASN A 436 13.65 -1.09 -9.72
C ASN A 436 14.60 -1.91 -8.82
N PHE A 437 15.50 -2.73 -9.39
CA PHE A 437 16.50 -3.44 -8.60
C PHE A 437 17.46 -2.48 -7.88
N GLY A 438 17.91 -1.41 -8.54
CA GLY A 438 18.70 -0.35 -7.90
C GLY A 438 17.95 0.32 -6.73
N TYR A 439 16.66 0.58 -6.92
CA TYR A 439 15.79 1.15 -5.89
C TYR A 439 15.55 0.18 -4.71
N PHE A 440 15.48 -1.13 -4.99
CA PHE A 440 15.45 -2.18 -3.95
C PHE A 440 16.72 -2.15 -3.08
N LEU A 441 17.90 -2.04 -3.69
CA LEU A 441 19.17 -1.94 -2.97
C LEU A 441 19.25 -0.64 -2.15
N GLU A 442 18.84 0.50 -2.73
CA GLU A 442 18.72 1.80 -2.06
C GLU A 442 17.84 1.69 -0.80
N THR A 443 16.71 0.99 -0.90
CA THR A 443 15.75 0.82 0.20
C THR A 443 16.32 -0.01 1.34
N ILE A 444 17.00 -1.12 1.03
CA ILE A 444 17.63 -1.95 2.08
C ILE A 444 18.73 -1.20 2.80
N ASP A 445 19.59 -0.47 2.07
CA ASP A 445 20.63 0.36 2.67
C ASP A 445 20.03 1.47 3.56
N HIS A 446 18.96 2.11 3.09
CA HIS A 446 18.24 3.10 3.87
C HIS A 446 17.66 2.51 5.16
N PHE A 447 17.04 1.32 5.12
CA PHE A 447 16.53 0.65 6.31
C PHE A 447 17.64 0.28 7.30
N LYS A 448 18.80 -0.19 6.81
CA LYS A 448 19.97 -0.48 7.65
C LYS A 448 20.45 0.78 8.39
N LYS A 449 20.56 1.91 7.68
CA LYS A 449 20.99 3.20 8.23
C LYS A 449 19.95 3.81 9.16
N LEU A 450 18.70 3.92 8.71
CA LEU A 450 17.62 4.59 9.41
C LEU A 450 17.31 3.91 10.74
N PHE A 451 17.23 2.57 10.76
CA PHE A 451 16.84 1.80 11.95
C PHE A 451 18.00 1.18 12.72
N GLY A 452 19.25 1.47 12.33
CA GLY A 452 20.43 0.78 12.87
C GLY A 452 20.25 -0.74 12.82
N PHE A 453 19.80 -1.24 11.67
CA PHE A 453 19.40 -2.62 11.48
C PHE A 453 20.54 -3.41 10.83
N LYS A 454 20.96 -4.50 11.47
CA LYS A 454 21.89 -5.49 10.93
C LYS A 454 21.18 -6.85 10.97
N PRO A 455 20.83 -7.46 9.84
CA PRO A 455 20.10 -8.73 9.84
C PRO A 455 20.96 -9.88 10.37
N ASP A 456 20.34 -10.77 11.13
CA ASP A 456 20.92 -12.04 11.58
C ASP A 456 20.62 -13.17 10.59
N LEU A 457 19.51 -13.06 9.86
CA LEU A 457 19.10 -14.00 8.81
C LEU A 457 18.27 -13.30 7.73
N VAL A 458 18.18 -13.95 6.57
CA VAL A 458 17.43 -13.46 5.41
C VAL A 458 16.45 -14.53 4.90
N ILE A 459 15.27 -14.09 4.47
CA ILE A 459 14.23 -14.95 3.91
C ILE A 459 13.83 -14.44 2.53
N SER A 460 13.77 -15.33 1.55
CA SER A 460 13.29 -15.03 0.19
C SER A 460 12.21 -16.01 -0.25
N ASP A 461 11.63 -15.73 -1.41
CA ASP A 461 10.80 -16.69 -2.14
C ASP A 461 11.59 -17.96 -2.49
N LEU A 462 10.88 -19.07 -2.67
CA LEU A 462 11.41 -20.35 -3.10
C LEU A 462 11.98 -20.30 -4.52
N GLN A 463 11.48 -19.40 -5.38
CA GLN A 463 11.92 -19.27 -6.76
C GLN A 463 13.42 -18.91 -6.85
N PRO A 464 14.28 -19.84 -7.34
CA PRO A 464 15.73 -19.64 -7.35
C PRO A 464 16.24 -18.50 -8.25
N ASP A 465 15.49 -18.13 -9.30
CA ASP A 465 15.96 -17.20 -10.34
C ASP A 465 15.55 -15.74 -10.09
N PHE A 466 14.77 -15.47 -9.04
CA PHE A 466 14.43 -14.10 -8.66
C PHE A 466 15.66 -13.31 -8.23
N ARG A 467 15.69 -12.03 -8.58
CA ARG A 467 16.76 -11.11 -8.16
C ARG A 467 16.75 -10.88 -6.66
N SER A 468 15.58 -10.89 -6.03
CA SER A 468 15.46 -10.86 -4.57
C SER A 468 16.08 -12.11 -3.93
N THR A 469 15.83 -13.30 -4.47
CA THR A 469 16.48 -14.56 -4.03
C THR A 469 17.99 -14.54 -4.25
N SER A 470 18.45 -14.06 -5.40
CA SER A 470 19.88 -13.89 -5.70
C SER A 470 20.55 -12.91 -4.74
N TYR A 471 19.89 -11.79 -4.42
CA TYR A 471 20.33 -10.87 -3.38
C TYR A 471 20.42 -11.56 -2.02
N ALA A 472 19.39 -12.30 -1.59
CA ALA A 472 19.40 -13.00 -0.31
C ALA A 472 20.61 -13.95 -0.19
N ARG A 473 20.90 -14.73 -1.25
CA ARG A 473 22.09 -15.60 -1.32
C ARG A 473 23.39 -14.83 -1.22
N SER A 474 23.51 -13.67 -1.86
CA SER A 474 24.75 -12.89 -1.88
C SER A 474 25.07 -12.22 -0.54
N THR A 475 24.13 -12.19 0.41
CA THR A 475 24.36 -11.61 1.75
C THR A 475 25.33 -12.43 2.60
N GLY A 476 25.49 -13.74 2.33
CA GLY A 476 26.28 -14.66 3.16
C GLY A 476 25.67 -14.96 4.55
N LEU A 477 24.45 -14.49 4.81
CA LEU A 477 23.70 -14.75 6.05
C LEU A 477 22.99 -16.11 5.98
N PRO A 478 22.56 -16.69 7.12
CA PRO A 478 21.58 -17.77 7.13
C PRO A 478 20.38 -17.41 6.25
N HIS A 479 20.19 -18.16 5.16
CA HIS A 479 19.20 -17.90 4.13
C HIS A 479 18.15 -19.01 4.13
N PHE A 480 16.89 -18.63 4.37
CA PHE A 480 15.75 -19.55 4.31
C PHE A 480 14.84 -19.24 3.13
N LEU A 481 14.35 -20.29 2.48
CA LEU A 481 13.42 -20.21 1.37
C LEU A 481 12.00 -20.44 1.88
N LEU A 482 11.04 -19.66 1.40
CA LEU A 482 9.63 -19.81 1.73
C LEU A 482 8.79 -19.92 0.47
N GLN A 483 7.86 -20.89 0.45
CA GLN A 483 6.94 -21.04 -0.65
C GLN A 483 5.99 -19.83 -0.77
N HIS A 484 5.81 -19.35 -2.00
CA HIS A 484 5.13 -18.11 -2.35
C HIS A 484 3.69 -18.00 -1.79
N HIS A 485 2.86 -19.02 -2.03
CA HIS A 485 1.46 -19.04 -1.61
C HIS A 485 1.33 -19.20 -0.10
N PHE A 486 2.25 -19.91 0.53
CA PHE A 486 2.32 -20.00 1.97
C PHE A 486 2.69 -18.64 2.60
N ALA A 487 3.61 -17.88 1.99
CA ALA A 487 3.91 -16.52 2.42
C ALA A 487 2.66 -15.62 2.35
N HIS A 488 1.88 -15.70 1.25
CA HIS A 488 0.60 -15.00 1.14
C HIS A 488 -0.39 -15.35 2.25
N VAL A 489 -0.41 -16.60 2.74
CA VAL A 489 -1.29 -17.04 3.83
C VAL A 489 -0.79 -16.57 5.20
N LEU A 490 0.52 -16.54 5.42
CA LEU A 490 1.12 -16.09 6.68
C LEU A 490 0.98 -14.59 6.91
N ALA A 491 1.03 -13.77 5.85
CA ALA A 491 0.95 -12.32 5.96
C ALA A 491 -0.33 -11.84 6.71
N PRO A 492 -1.55 -12.30 6.37
CA PRO A 492 -2.76 -12.00 7.13
C PRO A 492 -2.73 -12.50 8.58
N LEU A 493 -2.12 -13.65 8.87
CA LEU A 493 -2.06 -14.13 10.27
C LEU A 493 -1.29 -13.16 11.15
N LEU A 494 -0.17 -12.65 10.63
CA LEU A 494 0.65 -11.66 11.31
C LEU A 494 -0.04 -10.30 11.38
N GLU A 495 -0.71 -9.87 10.30
CA GLU A 495 -1.46 -8.61 10.28
C GLU A 495 -2.60 -8.60 11.32
N HIS A 496 -3.35 -9.70 11.43
CA HIS A 496 -4.47 -9.88 12.36
C HIS A 496 -4.05 -10.29 13.77
N GLN A 497 -2.74 -10.31 14.06
CA GLN A 497 -2.19 -10.62 15.39
C GLN A 497 -2.59 -11.99 15.94
N LEU A 498 -2.75 -12.98 15.08
CA LEU A 498 -3.12 -14.33 15.49
C LEU A 498 -1.88 -15.10 15.98
N PRO A 499 -1.85 -15.58 17.24
CA PRO A 499 -0.72 -16.34 17.76
C PRO A 499 -0.78 -17.82 17.31
N PRO A 500 0.37 -18.52 17.26
CA PRO A 500 0.39 -19.99 17.26
C PRO A 500 -0.35 -20.56 18.49
N PRO A 501 -0.98 -21.76 18.40
CA PRO A 501 -1.04 -22.68 17.26
C PRO A 501 -2.28 -22.48 16.37
N VAL A 502 -2.52 -21.27 15.84
CA VAL A 502 -3.62 -21.05 14.87
C VAL A 502 -3.48 -21.93 13.62
N ARG A 503 -4.61 -22.51 13.19
CA ARG A 503 -4.77 -23.20 11.90
C ARG A 503 -5.85 -22.52 11.08
N VAL A 504 -5.60 -22.36 9.78
CA VAL A 504 -6.50 -21.74 8.81
C VAL A 504 -6.53 -22.54 7.51
N LEU A 505 -7.57 -22.32 6.70
CA LEU A 505 -7.55 -22.67 5.29
C LEU A 505 -7.26 -21.39 4.50
N GLY A 506 -6.08 -21.31 3.91
CA GLY A 506 -5.69 -20.22 3.03
C GLY A 506 -6.15 -20.49 1.61
N VAL A 507 -7.02 -19.64 1.08
CA VAL A 507 -7.34 -19.56 -0.35
C VAL A 507 -6.37 -18.55 -0.96
N SER A 508 -5.30 -19.07 -1.57
CA SER A 508 -4.20 -18.27 -2.13
C SER A 508 -4.30 -18.28 -3.66
N PHE A 509 -5.01 -17.31 -4.23
CA PHE A 509 -5.26 -17.23 -5.67
C PHE A 509 -4.45 -16.10 -6.28
N ASP A 510 -3.57 -16.44 -7.22
CA ASP A 510 -2.61 -15.53 -7.85
C ASP A 510 -2.43 -15.81 -9.36
N GLY A 511 -1.57 -15.03 -10.00
CA GLY A 511 -1.11 -15.24 -11.37
C GLY A 511 -0.05 -16.35 -11.46
N TYR A 512 0.98 -16.31 -10.62
CA TYR A 512 2.09 -17.25 -10.64
C TYR A 512 2.79 -17.28 -9.28
N GLY A 513 3.11 -18.48 -8.80
CA GLY A 513 4.15 -18.67 -7.80
C GLY A 513 4.79 -20.04 -7.98
N TYR A 514 6.06 -20.16 -7.61
CA TYR A 514 6.80 -21.40 -7.77
C TYR A 514 6.26 -22.47 -6.80
N GLY A 515 5.80 -23.59 -7.35
CA GLY A 515 5.28 -24.72 -6.61
C GLY A 515 6.35 -25.66 -6.10
N ASP A 516 6.07 -26.40 -5.02
CA ASP A 516 7.00 -27.42 -4.49
C ASP A 516 7.24 -28.57 -5.48
N ASP A 517 6.30 -28.76 -6.42
CA ASP A 517 6.37 -29.75 -7.50
C ASP A 517 7.03 -29.19 -8.77
N GLY A 518 7.62 -27.99 -8.70
CA GLY A 518 8.24 -27.28 -9.82
C GLY A 518 7.23 -26.72 -10.84
N GLN A 519 5.92 -26.79 -10.57
CA GLN A 519 4.88 -26.27 -11.45
C GLN A 519 4.47 -24.84 -11.07
N ALA A 520 3.74 -24.17 -11.97
CA ALA A 520 3.26 -22.81 -11.77
C ALA A 520 1.95 -22.79 -10.96
N TRP A 521 2.04 -22.57 -9.66
CA TRP A 521 0.87 -22.45 -8.78
C TRP A 521 0.19 -21.09 -8.92
N GLY A 522 -1.06 -20.99 -8.44
CA GLY A 522 -1.82 -19.74 -8.44
C GLY A 522 -3.32 -19.91 -8.13
N GLY A 523 -3.76 -21.09 -7.72
CA GLY A 523 -5.16 -21.38 -7.45
C GLY A 523 -5.28 -22.38 -6.31
N GLU A 524 -4.63 -22.06 -5.19
CA GLU A 524 -4.30 -23.02 -4.14
C GLU A 524 -5.20 -22.87 -2.91
N PHE A 525 -5.49 -23.99 -2.28
CA PHE A 525 -6.12 -24.08 -0.96
C PHE A 525 -5.15 -24.78 -0.01
N LEU A 526 -4.63 -24.05 0.97
CA LEU A 526 -3.58 -24.51 1.88
C LEU A 526 -4.13 -24.60 3.30
N LEU A 527 -4.12 -25.80 3.89
CA LEU A 527 -4.33 -25.95 5.34
C LEU A 527 -3.03 -25.58 6.03
N ALA A 528 -2.99 -24.44 6.71
CA ALA A 528 -1.75 -23.81 7.13
C ALA A 528 -1.78 -23.29 8.57
N GLY A 529 -0.61 -23.26 9.18
CA GLY A 529 -0.28 -22.47 10.37
C GLY A 529 1.14 -21.93 10.23
N TYR A 530 1.69 -21.27 11.26
CA TYR A 530 3.04 -20.71 11.19
C TYR A 530 4.16 -21.74 10.94
N THR A 531 3.89 -23.01 11.23
CA THR A 531 4.87 -24.10 11.20
C THR A 531 4.99 -24.78 9.83
N GLY A 532 4.01 -24.57 8.95
CA GLY A 532 3.94 -25.23 7.65
C GLY A 532 2.51 -25.32 7.13
N TYR A 533 2.36 -26.00 6.00
CA TYR A 533 1.07 -26.19 5.34
C TYR A 533 0.96 -27.58 4.71
N LYS A 534 -0.29 -27.97 4.45
CA LYS A 534 -0.69 -29.09 3.59
C LYS A 534 -1.48 -28.51 2.43
N ARG A 535 -1.05 -28.80 1.19
CA ARG A 535 -1.83 -28.46 0.00
C ARG A 535 -3.10 -29.32 0.01
N TYR A 536 -4.23 -28.69 0.25
CA TYR A 536 -5.52 -29.36 0.45
C TYR A 536 -6.27 -29.53 -0.86
N ALA A 537 -6.36 -28.46 -1.64
CA ALA A 537 -6.94 -28.50 -2.98
C ALA A 537 -6.25 -27.49 -3.90
N HIS A 538 -6.44 -27.63 -5.20
CA HIS A 538 -6.00 -26.65 -6.19
C HIS A 538 -6.88 -26.66 -7.45
N LEU A 539 -6.76 -25.66 -8.31
CA LEU A 539 -7.34 -25.70 -9.66
C LEU A 539 -6.62 -26.77 -10.49
N ASP A 540 -7.39 -27.58 -11.23
CA ASP A 540 -6.81 -28.68 -12.02
C ASP A 540 -5.85 -28.16 -13.08
N TYR A 541 -4.72 -28.85 -13.24
CA TYR A 541 -3.61 -28.36 -14.05
C TYR A 541 -3.99 -28.16 -15.52
N VAL A 542 -3.49 -27.08 -16.10
CA VAL A 542 -3.56 -26.81 -17.54
C VAL A 542 -2.19 -26.46 -18.10
N PRO A 543 -1.89 -26.78 -19.38
CA PRO A 543 -0.69 -26.31 -20.06
C PRO A 543 -0.57 -24.78 -20.08
N LEU A 544 0.62 -24.23 -19.77
CA LEU A 544 0.98 -22.81 -19.86
C LEU A 544 1.93 -22.56 -21.04
N PRO A 545 1.42 -22.45 -22.29
CA PRO A 545 2.27 -22.54 -23.47
C PRO A 545 3.13 -21.29 -23.71
N GLY A 546 4.44 -21.46 -23.54
CA GLY A 546 5.44 -20.41 -23.66
C GLY A 546 5.71 -19.64 -22.38
N GLY A 547 5.28 -20.14 -21.21
CA GLY A 547 5.54 -19.51 -19.90
C GLY A 547 5.04 -18.06 -19.87
N ASP A 548 5.96 -17.11 -19.70
CA ASP A 548 5.70 -15.66 -19.70
C ASP A 548 4.97 -15.15 -20.94
N ALA A 549 5.13 -15.81 -22.10
CA ALA A 549 4.39 -15.46 -23.29
C ALA A 549 2.87 -15.60 -23.09
N ALA A 550 2.41 -16.62 -22.36
CA ALA A 550 1.00 -16.82 -22.05
C ALA A 550 0.46 -15.81 -21.03
N VAL A 551 1.32 -15.23 -20.18
CA VAL A 551 0.96 -14.11 -19.31
C VAL A 551 0.73 -12.84 -20.14
N ARG A 552 1.56 -12.61 -21.16
CA ARG A 552 1.48 -11.41 -22.03
C ARG A 552 0.40 -11.53 -23.11
N GLU A 553 0.05 -12.74 -23.51
CA GLU A 553 -0.85 -13.05 -24.62
C GLU A 553 -2.00 -13.97 -24.14
N PRO A 554 -3.09 -13.41 -23.56
CA PRO A 554 -4.17 -14.19 -22.92
C PRO A 554 -4.83 -15.25 -23.80
N TRP A 555 -4.82 -15.06 -25.13
CA TRP A 555 -5.37 -16.01 -26.10
C TRP A 555 -4.66 -17.37 -26.08
N ARG A 556 -3.41 -17.43 -25.61
CA ARG A 556 -2.68 -18.68 -25.40
C ARG A 556 -3.33 -19.54 -24.31
N MET A 557 -3.76 -18.91 -23.23
CA MET A 557 -4.49 -19.61 -22.17
C MET A 557 -5.88 -20.00 -22.62
N ALA A 558 -6.58 -19.14 -23.37
CA ALA A 558 -7.85 -19.51 -23.99
C ALA A 558 -7.72 -20.78 -24.84
N LEU A 559 -6.68 -20.87 -25.68
CA LEU A 559 -6.43 -22.05 -26.50
C LEU A 559 -6.14 -23.31 -25.66
N SER A 560 -5.37 -23.19 -24.58
CA SER A 560 -5.09 -24.30 -23.66
C SER A 560 -6.38 -24.87 -23.03
N PHE A 561 -7.26 -23.99 -22.54
CA PHE A 561 -8.56 -24.41 -21.99
C PHE A 561 -9.51 -24.95 -23.06
N LEU A 562 -9.52 -24.39 -24.27
CA LEU A 562 -10.33 -24.92 -25.38
C LEU A 562 -9.91 -26.33 -25.77
N LEU A 563 -8.60 -26.57 -25.92
CA LEU A 563 -8.06 -27.90 -26.23
C LEU A 563 -8.37 -28.90 -25.13
N LYS A 564 -8.28 -28.49 -23.85
CA LYS A 564 -8.66 -29.34 -22.72
C LYS A 564 -10.15 -29.64 -22.68
N ALA A 565 -11.00 -28.68 -23.05
CA ALA A 565 -12.45 -28.83 -22.97
C ALA A 565 -13.07 -29.58 -24.16
N GLY A 566 -12.68 -29.23 -25.39
CA GLY A 566 -13.29 -29.72 -26.63
C GLY A 566 -12.36 -30.50 -27.54
N GLY A 567 -11.09 -30.67 -27.17
CA GLY A 567 -10.10 -31.28 -28.04
C GLY A 567 -9.69 -30.37 -29.21
N PRO A 568 -9.06 -30.94 -30.26
CA PRO A 568 -8.50 -30.17 -31.37
C PRO A 568 -9.54 -29.44 -32.24
N ASP A 569 -10.80 -29.87 -32.18
CA ASP A 569 -11.90 -29.42 -33.06
C ASP A 569 -12.90 -28.51 -32.31
N TYR A 570 -12.40 -27.65 -31.42
CA TYR A 570 -13.23 -26.66 -30.75
C TYR A 570 -13.92 -25.71 -31.76
N PRO A 571 -15.13 -25.21 -31.48
CA PRO A 571 -15.90 -24.41 -32.44
C PRO A 571 -15.23 -23.06 -32.75
N PRO A 572 -15.46 -22.48 -33.93
CA PRO A 572 -14.94 -21.16 -34.26
C PRO A 572 -15.54 -20.09 -33.34
N LEU A 573 -14.67 -19.32 -32.68
CA LEU A 573 -15.05 -18.24 -31.78
C LEU A 573 -14.57 -16.89 -32.31
N LYS A 574 -15.47 -15.90 -32.34
CA LYS A 574 -15.19 -14.53 -32.80
C LYS A 574 -13.98 -13.89 -32.11
N SER A 575 -13.81 -14.17 -30.82
CA SER A 575 -12.70 -13.66 -30.01
C SER A 575 -11.31 -14.16 -30.45
N LEU A 576 -11.25 -15.26 -31.20
CA LEU A 576 -9.99 -15.85 -31.70
C LEU A 576 -9.80 -15.67 -33.22
N GLU A 577 -10.72 -15.00 -33.91
CA GLU A 577 -10.58 -14.64 -35.33
C GLU A 577 -9.38 -13.73 -35.60
N PRO A 578 -9.08 -12.70 -34.76
CA PRO A 578 -7.90 -11.85 -34.98
C PRO A 578 -6.56 -12.61 -34.89
N ILE A 579 -6.55 -13.78 -34.26
CA ILE A 579 -5.35 -14.60 -34.10
C ILE A 579 -5.17 -15.49 -35.33
N SER A 580 -4.04 -15.33 -36.02
CA SER A 580 -3.77 -16.10 -37.25
C SER A 580 -3.74 -17.61 -37.02
N ALA A 581 -4.19 -18.38 -38.00
CA ALA A 581 -4.18 -19.84 -37.95
C ALA A 581 -2.78 -20.41 -37.68
N ARG A 582 -1.73 -19.80 -38.26
CA ARG A 582 -0.33 -20.17 -38.02
C ARG A 582 0.08 -20.02 -36.55
N LYS A 583 -0.32 -18.93 -35.88
CA LYS A 583 -0.06 -18.72 -34.44
C LYS A 583 -0.77 -19.76 -33.59
N LYS A 584 -2.06 -19.99 -33.86
CA LYS A 584 -2.87 -21.00 -33.15
C LYS A 584 -2.26 -22.40 -33.29
N GLN A 585 -1.86 -22.78 -34.50
CA GLN A 585 -1.23 -24.07 -34.77
C GLN A 585 0.13 -24.21 -34.07
N ALA A 586 0.95 -23.16 -34.05
CA ALA A 586 2.23 -23.18 -33.35
C ALA A 586 2.05 -23.39 -31.83
N VAL A 587 1.11 -22.68 -31.20
CA VAL A 587 0.81 -22.86 -29.77
C VAL A 587 0.25 -24.23 -29.47
N ARG A 588 -0.63 -24.76 -30.34
CA ARG A 588 -1.12 -26.13 -30.23
C ARG A 588 0.03 -27.15 -30.24
N GLN A 589 0.98 -26.99 -31.16
CA GLN A 589 2.17 -27.86 -31.20
C GLN A 589 3.05 -27.75 -29.95
N LEU A 590 3.19 -26.55 -29.36
CA LEU A 590 3.90 -26.39 -28.08
C LEU A 590 3.24 -27.22 -26.98
N ILE A 591 1.91 -27.21 -26.91
CA ILE A 591 1.14 -27.97 -25.92
C ILE A 591 1.27 -29.48 -26.17
N GLU A 592 1.03 -29.94 -27.41
CA GLU A 592 1.08 -31.36 -27.77
C GLU A 592 2.47 -31.96 -27.53
N LYS A 593 3.53 -31.23 -27.89
CA LYS A 593 4.93 -31.67 -27.73
C LYS A 593 5.54 -31.33 -26.37
N ARG A 594 4.79 -30.64 -25.49
CA ARG A 594 5.24 -30.17 -24.17
C ARG A 594 6.54 -29.33 -24.21
N ILE A 595 6.70 -28.51 -25.24
CA ILE A 595 7.86 -27.63 -25.40
C ILE A 595 7.57 -26.31 -24.70
N ASN A 596 8.40 -25.90 -23.73
CA ASN A 596 8.23 -24.66 -22.95
C ASN A 596 6.78 -24.47 -22.45
N THR A 597 6.17 -25.57 -22.03
CA THR A 597 4.76 -25.60 -21.62
C THR A 597 4.66 -26.26 -20.25
N PRO A 598 5.14 -25.58 -19.19
CA PRO A 598 4.92 -26.05 -17.82
C PRO A 598 3.42 -26.13 -17.53
N LEU A 599 3.05 -26.90 -16.50
CA LEU A 599 1.66 -26.94 -16.05
C LEU A 599 1.40 -25.81 -15.08
N THR A 600 0.17 -25.29 -15.09
CA THR A 600 -0.28 -24.27 -14.14
C THR A 600 -1.63 -24.60 -13.51
N SER A 601 -1.76 -24.30 -12.23
CA SER A 601 -3.02 -24.30 -11.46
C SER A 601 -3.50 -22.86 -11.20
N SER A 602 -3.05 -21.89 -12.00
CA SER A 602 -3.26 -20.47 -11.74
C SER A 602 -4.70 -20.00 -11.96
N ALA A 603 -5.29 -19.39 -10.93
CA ALA A 603 -6.56 -18.68 -11.03
C ALA A 603 -6.43 -17.47 -11.96
N GLY A 604 -5.31 -16.72 -11.90
CA GLY A 604 -5.07 -15.59 -12.81
C GLY A 604 -5.09 -16.02 -14.28
N ARG A 605 -4.49 -17.17 -14.62
CA ARG A 605 -4.50 -17.71 -15.99
C ARG A 605 -5.88 -18.19 -16.44
N LEU A 606 -6.72 -18.67 -15.51
CA LEU A 606 -8.14 -18.97 -15.78
C LEU A 606 -8.92 -17.68 -16.10
N PHE A 607 -8.68 -16.59 -15.36
CA PHE A 607 -9.26 -15.27 -15.68
C PHE A 607 -8.81 -14.77 -17.05
N ASP A 608 -7.52 -14.90 -17.40
CA ASP A 608 -7.00 -14.53 -18.72
C ASP A 608 -7.73 -15.28 -19.85
N ALA A 609 -7.90 -16.60 -19.69
CA ALA A 609 -8.60 -17.45 -20.64
C ALA A 609 -10.06 -17.01 -20.83
N VAL A 610 -10.82 -16.85 -19.73
CA VAL A 610 -12.23 -16.46 -19.79
C VAL A 610 -12.39 -15.04 -20.36
N SER A 611 -11.51 -14.10 -19.99
CA SER A 611 -11.51 -12.76 -20.55
C SER A 611 -11.25 -12.74 -22.05
N CYS A 612 -10.33 -13.57 -22.53
CA CYS A 612 -10.08 -13.69 -23.96
C CYS A 612 -11.26 -14.34 -24.68
N LEU A 613 -11.80 -15.45 -24.18
CA LEU A 613 -12.97 -16.12 -24.77
C LEU A 613 -14.16 -15.17 -24.90
N ALA A 614 -14.41 -14.36 -23.87
CA ALA A 614 -15.47 -13.35 -23.86
C ALA A 614 -15.23 -12.13 -24.78
N GLY A 615 -14.07 -12.05 -25.45
CA GLY A 615 -13.71 -10.94 -26.34
C GLY A 615 -13.33 -9.64 -25.61
N LEU A 616 -12.96 -9.73 -24.34
CA LEU A 616 -12.63 -8.58 -23.48
C LEU A 616 -11.12 -8.35 -23.35
N ALA A 617 -10.32 -9.39 -23.54
CA ALA A 617 -8.86 -9.27 -23.51
C ALA A 617 -8.28 -8.83 -24.86
N PRO A 618 -7.23 -7.99 -24.89
CA PRO A 618 -6.47 -7.76 -26.10
C PRO A 618 -5.64 -9.00 -26.49
N GLU A 619 -5.15 -9.05 -27.73
CA GLU A 619 -4.19 -10.09 -28.16
C GLU A 619 -2.92 -10.08 -27.29
N LYS A 620 -2.44 -8.89 -26.92
CA LYS A 620 -1.31 -8.67 -26.03
C LYS A 620 -1.64 -7.60 -25.00
N ILE A 621 -1.44 -7.92 -23.72
CA ILE A 621 -1.69 -6.96 -22.63
C ILE A 621 -0.64 -5.84 -22.61
N GLU A 622 -1.06 -4.66 -22.18
CA GLU A 622 -0.22 -3.49 -21.96
C GLU A 622 0.40 -3.50 -20.57
N PHE A 623 -0.35 -3.96 -19.56
CA PHE A 623 0.03 -4.00 -18.16
C PHE A 623 -0.50 -5.28 -17.50
N GLU A 624 0.13 -5.68 -16.41
CA GLU A 624 -0.23 -6.88 -15.65
C GLU A 624 -1.70 -6.88 -15.22
N ALA A 625 -2.37 -8.04 -15.30
CA ALA A 625 -3.78 -8.24 -14.97
C ALA A 625 -4.79 -7.42 -15.80
N GLN A 626 -4.39 -6.82 -16.94
CA GLN A 626 -5.33 -6.08 -17.80
C GLN A 626 -6.56 -6.91 -18.19
N ALA A 627 -6.39 -8.17 -18.61
CA ALA A 627 -7.49 -9.04 -18.99
C ALA A 627 -8.45 -9.33 -17.81
N PRO A 628 -7.99 -9.79 -16.63
CA PRO A 628 -8.82 -9.92 -15.44
C PRO A 628 -9.58 -8.64 -15.07
N VAL A 629 -8.92 -7.47 -15.15
CA VAL A 629 -9.54 -6.16 -14.85
C VAL A 629 -10.63 -5.80 -15.87
N SER A 630 -10.42 -6.09 -17.17
CA SER A 630 -11.45 -5.91 -18.19
C SER A 630 -12.65 -6.85 -17.97
N LEU A 631 -12.41 -8.10 -17.56
CA LEU A 631 -13.46 -9.04 -17.20
C LEU A 631 -14.26 -8.57 -15.98
N GLU A 632 -13.59 -8.08 -14.94
CA GLU A 632 -14.22 -7.51 -13.75
C GLU A 632 -15.07 -6.28 -14.09
N THR A 633 -14.55 -5.37 -14.92
CA THR A 633 -15.26 -4.18 -15.39
C THR A 633 -16.53 -4.57 -16.15
N ALA A 634 -16.44 -5.55 -17.06
CA ALA A 634 -17.62 -6.05 -17.76
C ALA A 634 -18.65 -6.68 -16.81
N ALA A 635 -18.19 -7.42 -15.80
CA ALA A 635 -19.06 -8.01 -14.78
C ALA A 635 -19.74 -6.96 -13.88
N SER A 636 -19.08 -5.83 -13.59
CA SER A 636 -19.64 -4.77 -12.75
C SER A 636 -20.76 -4.00 -13.44
N LEU A 637 -20.68 -3.87 -14.76
CA LEU A 637 -21.65 -3.19 -15.62
C LEU A 637 -22.79 -4.12 -16.07
N ALA A 638 -22.67 -5.42 -15.84
CA ALA A 638 -23.66 -6.41 -16.24
C ALA A 638 -24.95 -6.32 -15.44
N ARG A 639 -26.05 -6.83 -16.01
CA ARG A 639 -27.31 -7.01 -15.28
C ARG A 639 -27.09 -7.99 -14.11
N PRO A 640 -27.55 -7.67 -12.89
CA PRO A 640 -27.39 -8.55 -11.74
C PRO A 640 -27.93 -9.95 -12.00
N THR A 641 -27.13 -10.97 -11.64
CA THR A 641 -27.54 -12.36 -11.67
C THR A 641 -26.84 -13.15 -10.56
N SER A 642 -27.54 -14.15 -10.03
CA SER A 642 -26.99 -15.14 -9.10
C SER A 642 -26.57 -16.43 -9.80
N ARG A 643 -26.81 -16.57 -11.12
CA ARG A 643 -26.45 -17.77 -11.89
C ARG A 643 -24.94 -17.99 -11.90
N ALA A 644 -24.54 -19.25 -11.99
CA ALA A 644 -23.16 -19.71 -12.10
C ALA A 644 -23.10 -20.86 -13.12
N TYR A 645 -21.90 -21.23 -13.52
CA TYR A 645 -21.59 -22.35 -14.40
C TYR A 645 -21.33 -23.63 -13.58
N PRO A 646 -21.40 -24.81 -14.20
CA PRO A 646 -20.97 -26.07 -13.59
C PRO A 646 -19.44 -26.16 -13.55
N TYR A 647 -18.93 -26.87 -12.56
CA TYR A 647 -17.53 -27.27 -12.40
C TYR A 647 -17.50 -28.64 -11.70
N LEU A 648 -16.37 -29.33 -11.72
CA LEU A 648 -16.20 -30.59 -11.00
C LEU A 648 -15.25 -30.41 -9.83
N PHE A 649 -15.65 -30.90 -8.66
CA PHE A 649 -14.79 -31.03 -7.50
C PHE A 649 -14.33 -32.48 -7.35
N LEU A 650 -13.14 -32.78 -7.88
CA LEU A 650 -12.53 -34.10 -7.92
C LEU A 650 -11.88 -34.41 -6.56
N LYS A 651 -12.50 -35.33 -5.81
CA LYS A 651 -12.09 -35.75 -4.46
C LYS A 651 -11.45 -37.15 -4.45
N ASP A 652 -10.76 -37.51 -5.52
CA ASP A 652 -10.18 -38.84 -5.71
C ASP A 652 -8.94 -39.08 -4.84
N LYS A 653 -8.10 -38.06 -4.67
CA LYS A 653 -6.94 -38.07 -3.76
C LYS A 653 -6.57 -36.65 -3.36
N LEU A 654 -5.89 -36.50 -2.24
CA LEU A 654 -5.29 -35.21 -1.85
C LEU A 654 -4.01 -34.94 -2.66
N PRO A 655 -3.73 -33.69 -3.05
CA PRO A 655 -4.65 -32.54 -2.97
C PRO A 655 -5.85 -32.70 -3.93
N TYR A 656 -7.04 -32.32 -3.47
CA TYR A 656 -8.26 -32.35 -4.30
C TYR A 656 -8.17 -31.33 -5.45
N ARG A 657 -8.98 -31.52 -6.50
CA ARG A 657 -8.87 -30.71 -7.73
C ARG A 657 -10.20 -30.09 -8.13
N LEU A 658 -10.18 -28.81 -8.48
CA LEU A 658 -11.30 -28.11 -9.10
C LEU A 658 -11.10 -28.04 -10.61
N ASP A 659 -11.92 -28.78 -11.37
CA ASP A 659 -11.89 -28.75 -12.83
C ASP A 659 -12.97 -27.82 -13.40
N PHE A 660 -12.52 -26.79 -14.11
CA PHE A 660 -13.34 -25.78 -14.75
C PHE A 660 -13.64 -26.08 -16.24
N VAL A 661 -13.27 -27.25 -16.76
CA VAL A 661 -13.65 -27.66 -18.13
C VAL A 661 -15.17 -27.55 -18.38
N PRO A 662 -16.08 -27.97 -17.49
CA PRO A 662 -17.52 -27.79 -17.71
C PRO A 662 -17.92 -26.31 -17.79
N THR A 663 -17.27 -25.44 -17.03
CA THR A 663 -17.47 -23.99 -17.10
C THR A 663 -17.10 -23.47 -18.48
N ILE A 664 -15.94 -23.87 -19.00
CA ILE A 664 -15.48 -23.46 -20.33
C ILE A 664 -16.43 -23.96 -21.43
N LYS A 665 -16.93 -25.20 -21.34
CA LYS A 665 -17.91 -25.74 -22.29
C LYS A 665 -19.19 -24.90 -22.35
N GLU A 666 -19.77 -24.57 -21.20
CA GLU A 666 -21.00 -23.75 -21.17
C GLU A 666 -20.74 -22.30 -21.64
N ILE A 667 -19.57 -21.73 -21.32
CA ILE A 667 -19.16 -20.42 -21.85
C ILE A 667 -19.12 -20.44 -23.39
N ILE A 668 -18.55 -21.49 -24.00
CA ILE A 668 -18.51 -21.65 -25.46
C ILE A 668 -19.94 -21.66 -26.04
N GLU A 669 -20.85 -22.44 -25.47
CA GLU A 669 -22.24 -22.48 -25.92
C GLU A 669 -22.93 -21.11 -25.83
N GLU A 670 -22.72 -20.40 -24.73
CA GLU A 670 -23.30 -19.06 -24.54
C GLU A 670 -22.72 -18.04 -25.53
N LEU A 671 -21.42 -18.13 -25.85
CA LEU A 671 -20.78 -17.30 -26.87
C LEU A 671 -21.36 -17.58 -28.27
N ILE A 672 -21.58 -18.84 -28.62
CA ILE A 672 -22.22 -19.24 -29.89
C ILE A 672 -23.65 -18.69 -29.98
N ARG A 673 -24.39 -18.71 -28.86
CA ARG A 673 -25.73 -18.12 -28.74
C ARG A 673 -25.73 -16.58 -28.65
N GLY A 674 -24.57 -15.93 -28.79
CA GLY A 674 -24.45 -14.47 -28.80
C GLY A 674 -24.70 -13.80 -27.45
N ARG A 675 -24.39 -14.48 -26.33
CA ARG A 675 -24.57 -13.89 -25.00
C ARG A 675 -23.58 -12.74 -24.76
N GLU A 676 -24.10 -11.69 -24.12
CA GLU A 676 -23.32 -10.51 -23.73
C GLU A 676 -22.12 -10.86 -22.83
N PRO A 677 -20.91 -10.37 -23.13
CA PRO A 677 -19.68 -10.65 -22.36
C PRO A 677 -19.80 -10.34 -20.86
N GLY A 678 -20.49 -9.26 -20.49
CA GLY A 678 -20.69 -8.91 -19.08
C GLY A 678 -21.48 -9.97 -18.30
N THR A 679 -22.44 -10.64 -18.94
CA THR A 679 -23.20 -11.72 -18.31
C THR A 679 -22.32 -12.94 -18.08
N ILE A 680 -21.49 -13.29 -19.06
CA ILE A 680 -20.51 -14.39 -18.94
C ILE A 680 -19.54 -14.09 -17.81
N ALA A 681 -18.98 -12.88 -17.78
CA ALA A 681 -18.08 -12.42 -16.75
C ALA A 681 -18.70 -12.57 -15.36
N LEU A 682 -19.93 -12.07 -15.15
CA LEU A 682 -20.57 -12.12 -13.85
C LEU A 682 -20.90 -13.56 -13.40
N LYS A 683 -21.38 -14.42 -14.32
CA LYS A 683 -21.59 -15.86 -14.04
C LYS A 683 -20.28 -16.54 -13.66
N PHE A 684 -19.17 -16.24 -14.34
CA PHE A 684 -17.86 -16.80 -14.03
C PHE A 684 -17.39 -16.42 -12.62
N HIS A 685 -17.48 -15.15 -12.23
CA HIS A 685 -17.14 -14.71 -10.87
C HIS A 685 -18.01 -15.41 -9.80
N ASN A 686 -19.32 -15.58 -10.07
CA ASN A 686 -20.21 -16.35 -9.18
C ASN A 686 -19.79 -17.82 -9.06
N THR A 687 -19.30 -18.40 -10.15
CA THR A 687 -18.85 -19.80 -10.21
C THR A 687 -17.64 -20.01 -9.33
N LEU A 688 -16.63 -19.16 -9.46
CA LEU A 688 -15.41 -19.26 -8.65
C LEU A 688 -15.71 -19.05 -7.16
N ALA A 689 -16.55 -18.08 -6.81
CA ALA A 689 -16.95 -17.85 -5.42
C ALA A 689 -17.71 -19.05 -4.81
N ARG A 690 -18.52 -19.77 -5.60
CA ARG A 690 -19.20 -21.00 -5.18
C ARG A 690 -18.23 -22.16 -5.01
N ALA A 691 -17.30 -22.34 -5.95
CA ALA A 691 -16.27 -23.36 -5.87
C ALA A 691 -15.38 -23.18 -4.63
N ILE A 692 -14.99 -21.94 -4.32
CA ILE A 692 -14.25 -21.63 -3.08
C ILE A 692 -15.06 -22.03 -1.85
N LEU A 693 -16.35 -21.66 -1.78
CA LEU A 693 -17.22 -22.04 -0.66
C LEU A 693 -17.29 -23.57 -0.50
N GLU A 694 -17.45 -24.31 -1.59
CA GLU A 694 -17.55 -25.77 -1.57
C GLU A 694 -16.29 -26.43 -1.00
N VAL A 695 -15.11 -25.99 -1.42
CA VAL A 695 -13.84 -26.47 -0.86
C VAL A 695 -13.71 -26.11 0.63
N CYS A 696 -14.12 -24.89 1.03
CA CYS A 696 -14.09 -24.48 2.43
C CYS A 696 -15.02 -25.33 3.31
N LEU A 697 -16.22 -25.64 2.83
CA LEU A 697 -17.17 -26.52 3.52
C LEU A 697 -16.61 -27.93 3.68
N GLN A 698 -16.00 -28.48 2.63
CA GLN A 698 -15.34 -29.78 2.69
C GLN A 698 -14.18 -29.77 3.72
N ALA A 699 -13.33 -28.74 3.69
CA ALA A 699 -12.21 -28.61 4.63
C ALA A 699 -12.67 -28.49 6.09
N ARG A 700 -13.76 -27.75 6.34
CA ARG A 700 -14.38 -27.71 7.67
C ARG A 700 -14.83 -29.10 8.11
N GLN A 701 -15.48 -29.85 7.23
CA GLN A 701 -15.99 -31.19 7.54
C GLN A 701 -14.87 -32.18 7.85
N GLU A 702 -13.78 -32.17 7.06
CA GLU A 702 -12.67 -33.12 7.21
C GLU A 702 -11.65 -32.72 8.29
N GLU A 703 -11.37 -31.42 8.42
CA GLU A 703 -10.19 -30.91 9.16
C GLU A 703 -10.57 -29.95 10.30
N GLY A 704 -11.87 -29.66 10.48
CA GLY A 704 -12.37 -28.83 11.59
C GLY A 704 -11.97 -27.35 11.51
N VAL A 705 -11.66 -26.83 10.32
CA VAL A 705 -11.18 -25.46 10.15
C VAL A 705 -12.31 -24.48 9.83
N ASP A 706 -12.46 -23.45 10.67
CA ASP A 706 -13.47 -22.40 10.53
C ASP A 706 -12.92 -21.03 10.11
N LYS A 707 -11.60 -20.86 10.15
CA LYS A 707 -10.91 -19.63 9.76
C LYS A 707 -10.39 -19.74 8.33
N ILE A 708 -10.89 -18.85 7.47
CA ILE A 708 -10.53 -18.81 6.05
C ILE A 708 -9.73 -17.55 5.78
N VAL A 709 -8.55 -17.69 5.20
CA VAL A 709 -7.73 -16.57 4.71
C VAL A 709 -7.97 -16.41 3.21
N LEU A 710 -8.32 -15.20 2.76
CA LEU A 710 -8.42 -14.85 1.33
C LEU A 710 -7.22 -13.95 0.96
N THR A 711 -6.36 -14.43 0.08
CA THR A 711 -5.06 -13.78 -0.24
C THR A 711 -4.55 -14.17 -1.64
N GLY A 712 -3.53 -13.49 -2.14
CA GLY A 712 -3.03 -13.58 -3.51
C GLY A 712 -3.65 -12.51 -4.43
N GLY A 713 -2.91 -12.17 -5.51
CA GLY A 713 -3.24 -11.05 -6.40
C GLY A 713 -4.63 -11.09 -7.04
N VAL A 714 -5.25 -12.27 -7.19
CA VAL A 714 -6.60 -12.41 -7.77
C VAL A 714 -7.68 -11.83 -6.85
N PHE A 715 -7.45 -11.75 -5.52
CA PHE A 715 -8.39 -11.12 -4.59
C PHE A 715 -8.34 -9.59 -4.59
N LEU A 716 -7.52 -8.97 -5.46
CA LEU A 716 -7.72 -7.57 -5.86
C LEU A 716 -9.03 -7.37 -6.64
N ASN A 717 -9.60 -8.44 -7.21
CA ASN A 717 -10.90 -8.40 -7.86
C ASN A 717 -12.02 -8.21 -6.83
N ARG A 718 -12.67 -7.04 -6.83
CA ARG A 718 -13.65 -6.65 -5.81
C ARG A 718 -14.95 -7.46 -5.89
N ILE A 719 -15.29 -7.95 -7.07
CA ILE A 719 -16.48 -8.78 -7.28
C ILE A 719 -16.25 -10.16 -6.66
N LEU A 720 -15.12 -10.80 -6.97
CA LEU A 720 -14.77 -12.10 -6.42
C LEU A 720 -14.60 -12.01 -4.89
N LEU A 721 -13.83 -11.04 -4.41
CA LEU A 721 -13.62 -10.84 -2.98
C LEU A 721 -14.94 -10.61 -2.24
N GLY A 722 -15.75 -9.66 -2.72
CA GLY A 722 -17.02 -9.31 -2.09
C GLY A 722 -18.03 -10.47 -2.06
N ARG A 723 -18.12 -11.25 -3.15
CA ARG A 723 -19.00 -12.42 -3.25
C ARG A 723 -18.53 -13.57 -2.36
N THR A 724 -17.23 -13.87 -2.39
CA THR A 724 -16.63 -14.94 -1.58
C THR A 724 -16.78 -14.64 -0.10
N GLU A 725 -16.44 -13.43 0.33
CA GLU A 725 -16.59 -12.99 1.73
C GLU A 725 -18.06 -13.07 2.18
N GLN A 726 -19.01 -12.69 1.33
CA GLN A 726 -20.44 -12.81 1.63
C GLN A 726 -20.87 -14.26 1.83
N LEU A 727 -20.49 -15.15 0.90
CA LEU A 727 -20.86 -16.55 0.91
C LEU A 727 -20.27 -17.27 2.13
N LEU A 728 -18.99 -17.05 2.43
CA LEU A 728 -18.32 -17.65 3.58
C LEU A 728 -18.94 -17.19 4.90
N ARG A 729 -19.19 -15.89 5.07
CA ARG A 729 -19.82 -15.37 6.30
C ARG A 729 -21.25 -15.86 6.49
N LYS A 730 -22.03 -15.98 5.41
CA LYS A 730 -23.38 -16.57 5.47
C LYS A 730 -23.34 -18.02 5.97
N ASN A 731 -22.24 -18.74 5.70
CA ASN A 731 -21.98 -20.09 6.18
C ASN A 731 -21.12 -20.11 7.47
N ARG A 732 -21.12 -19.02 8.24
CA ARG A 732 -20.48 -18.92 9.58
C ARG A 732 -18.97 -19.16 9.59
N PHE A 733 -18.27 -18.93 8.48
CA PHE A 733 -16.80 -18.88 8.50
C PHE A 733 -16.30 -17.54 9.06
N GLU A 734 -15.20 -17.60 9.79
CA GLU A 734 -14.41 -16.42 10.13
C GLU A 734 -13.49 -16.11 8.95
N VAL A 735 -13.73 -14.97 8.28
CA VAL A 735 -12.98 -14.60 7.07
C VAL A 735 -11.93 -13.54 7.40
N LEU A 736 -10.67 -13.90 7.16
CA LEU A 736 -9.50 -13.06 7.29
C LEU A 736 -9.02 -12.66 5.88
N ARG A 737 -8.73 -11.38 5.70
CA ARG A 737 -8.10 -10.85 4.48
C ARG A 737 -7.17 -9.70 4.85
N PRO A 738 -6.19 -9.37 4.02
CA PRO A 738 -5.40 -8.16 4.19
C PRO A 738 -6.27 -6.90 4.29
N VAL A 739 -5.91 -6.00 5.20
CA VAL A 739 -6.60 -4.71 5.42
C VAL A 739 -5.63 -3.54 5.29
N TYR A 740 -4.44 -3.63 5.87
CA TYR A 740 -3.38 -2.61 5.84
C TYR A 740 -2.24 -2.94 4.89
N TYR A 741 -2.33 -4.11 4.24
CA TYR A 741 -1.43 -4.60 3.21
C TYR A 741 -2.23 -5.01 1.97
N SER A 742 -1.54 -5.13 0.83
CA SER A 742 -2.12 -5.71 -0.39
C SER A 742 -2.29 -7.23 -0.24
N PRO A 743 -3.31 -7.87 -0.82
CA PRO A 743 -3.34 -9.32 -0.96
C PRO A 743 -2.37 -9.86 -2.02
N GLY A 744 -1.79 -9.01 -2.87
CA GLY A 744 -0.77 -9.43 -3.83
C GLY A 744 0.64 -9.46 -3.27
N ASP A 745 1.61 -9.56 -4.18
CA ASP A 745 3.03 -9.80 -3.89
C ASP A 745 3.70 -8.78 -2.97
N GLU A 746 3.14 -7.57 -2.87
CA GLU A 746 3.59 -6.55 -1.90
C GLU A 746 3.56 -7.03 -0.45
N SER A 747 2.80 -8.09 -0.13
CA SER A 747 2.71 -8.66 1.22
C SER A 747 3.60 -9.88 1.46
N LEU A 748 4.28 -10.42 0.44
CA LEU A 748 5.12 -11.61 0.58
C LEU A 748 6.21 -11.42 1.64
N SER A 749 6.82 -10.23 1.68
CA SER A 749 7.85 -9.93 2.67
C SER A 749 7.31 -9.97 4.11
N LEU A 750 6.04 -9.64 4.34
CA LEU A 750 5.40 -9.77 5.65
C LEU A 750 5.22 -11.24 6.04
N GLY A 751 4.77 -12.09 5.11
CA GLY A 751 4.64 -13.53 5.32
C GLY A 751 5.99 -14.23 5.55
N GLN A 752 7.03 -13.78 4.85
CA GLN A 752 8.41 -14.21 5.07
C GLN A 752 8.90 -13.87 6.48
N ILE A 753 8.63 -12.67 7.01
CA ILE A 753 8.93 -12.34 8.41
C ILE A 753 8.20 -13.29 9.36
N ALA A 754 6.90 -13.53 9.16
CA ALA A 754 6.11 -14.44 10.00
C ALA A 754 6.75 -15.84 10.09
N TYR A 755 7.25 -16.36 8.96
CA TYR A 755 7.98 -17.62 8.92
C TYR A 755 9.30 -17.55 9.69
N GLY A 756 10.11 -16.50 9.50
CA GLY A 756 11.38 -16.32 10.20
C GLY A 756 11.24 -16.19 11.72
N LEU A 757 10.18 -15.55 12.18
CA LEU A 757 9.88 -15.49 13.61
C LEU A 757 9.56 -16.86 14.19
N ASN A 758 8.75 -17.66 13.50
CA ASN A 758 8.47 -19.03 13.93
C ASN A 758 9.72 -19.92 13.96
N LEU A 759 10.72 -19.67 13.09
CA LEU A 759 12.00 -20.39 13.11
C LEU A 759 12.91 -20.01 14.28
N THR A 760 12.80 -18.78 14.81
CA THR A 760 13.75 -18.23 15.80
C THR A 760 13.21 -18.17 17.23
N VAL A 761 11.91 -18.36 17.42
CA VAL A 761 11.28 -18.50 18.74
C VAL A 761 11.44 -19.92 19.29
N ARG A 762 11.63 -20.89 18.40
CA ARG A 762 12.01 -22.27 18.72
C ARG A 762 13.51 -22.35 18.91
#